data_AF-A0AAV4D300-F1
#
_entry.id   AF-A0AAV4D300-F1
#
_cell.length_a   1.000
_cell.length_b   1.000
_cell.length_c   1.000
_cell.angle_alpha   90.00
_cell.angle_beta   90.00
_cell.angle_gamma   90.00
#
_symmetry.space_group_name_H-M   'P 1'
#
loop_
_entity.id
_entity.type
_entity.pdbx_description
1 polymer ?
#
loop_
_entity_poly.entity_id
_entity_poly.type
_entity_poly.pdbx_seq_one_letter_code
_entity_poly.pdbx_strand_id
1 'polypeptide(L)'
;MAAIEETAFHGTWKITECVSVSGVVEITGIEGTEFILDENGDVIWELKEEAETLPLFNCETYKVLSAAGQLPMVLKFIGNYGGHIVEFTADFSDNHMFLSYENCCMLQCKKISPGVPQQDSPFHFLSALEYGYFSDTTLRSDTKKEFKVHSIILGLSAPSLDWTGPVPPLTGLPEDVLQTTLHFLYAECLPRGLTEATARQCVKMVGKLPGFSKFGQLCETFLKNTALTQQMKTLVSEIHACADRINDLFGGPMTEERKEAVAEEGSMCSNPAKLCYTIRQALREEAIGCAKFVIMCDLFSKRKYELSKEERHDIMKYVKSRVPVFLNQMIMLETTVMTHLQSLTLSQRADIAAYFVPEIETILHTMSRFTLEAKSALEQAIFSSHEKVNSDKTEKSEKHKWGIGDSLGRTLKHALHLKELKKLKHFHEKTSACFMDLKKERSHFIVKSQADKVRSVSHSLRHLVDLVPVHIVRLRKLKTALDEKVTWKEWKYIFKMATSKVSWGLSKVQSNRESLQPMINEMCEIVRSEQFNSSLVTLGLVDPGGSPASAASSSPAPAISSTNTGTGTTTVPGPIPSKESTFSAVASSGSTKYAQLSCVESLCVSPSANNSSSAKRCLELFRTATNTDMVFEVINPPDIDGGDIIIDHTLGQETGETAGAVGGQSSGGTTSTVEEEMEVEVQEIRAHRVIVAARCDWFRRALLSGMKEAIDRKIVVHDTNPDLFRRFLEALYAGHLDTSDLNDEQLADMMTLCDRYEMDNLKLLCEHKLKSHLNEDNALYLLNLADHLNSRGLKDAALSFISKHRDLTGSEVYQELPDHLKDEVLEAIVWHGLDIGSPLGRDPQQRTLSSSSSLSEVDDLVLVQDRALEMSSSSSSDELPFVGDAAQLNSCIQELSIIVGDDVPREELARIALAADYDVNRALNFFYST
;
A
#
# COMPACT_ATOMS: atom_id res chain seq x y z
N MET A 1 20.48 0.19 -17.17
CA MET A 1 20.54 1.61 -16.78
C MET A 1 19.18 2.18 -16.32
N ALA A 2 18.04 1.92 -16.98
CA ALA A 2 16.73 2.44 -16.53
C ALA A 2 16.22 1.91 -15.17
N ALA A 3 16.67 0.73 -14.71
CA ALA A 3 16.26 0.15 -13.43
C ALA A 3 16.98 0.76 -12.20
N ILE A 4 18.11 1.46 -12.40
CA ILE A 4 18.94 2.01 -11.31
C ILE A 4 18.45 3.40 -10.88
N GLU A 5 17.70 4.11 -11.74
CA GLU A 5 17.19 5.45 -11.43
C GLU A 5 15.79 5.46 -10.78
N GLU A 6 14.99 4.39 -10.91
CA GLU A 6 13.68 4.30 -10.22
C GLU A 6 13.81 4.17 -8.69
N THR A 7 14.96 3.72 -8.17
CA THR A 7 15.17 3.54 -6.72
C THR A 7 15.50 4.84 -5.99
N ALA A 8 15.90 5.90 -6.69
CA ALA A 8 16.39 7.14 -6.08
C ALA A 8 15.35 7.85 -5.20
N PHE A 9 14.08 7.84 -5.62
CA PHE A 9 12.99 8.51 -4.92
C PHE A 9 12.21 7.60 -3.95
N HIS A 10 12.43 6.28 -3.95
CA HIS A 10 11.81 5.39 -2.98
C HIS A 10 12.31 5.67 -1.55
N GLY A 11 11.42 5.48 -0.58
CA GLY A 11 11.71 5.67 0.85
C GLY A 11 10.75 6.65 1.54
N THR A 12 11.08 6.97 2.79
CA THR A 12 10.29 7.88 3.64
C THR A 12 10.75 9.31 3.46
N TRP A 13 9.79 10.22 3.34
CA TRP A 13 9.97 11.64 3.08
C TRP A 13 9.27 12.45 4.15
N LYS A 14 9.93 13.50 4.66
CA LYS A 14 9.37 14.41 5.66
C LYS A 14 9.16 15.79 5.08
N ILE A 15 7.98 16.37 5.27
CA ILE A 15 7.75 17.78 4.94
C ILE A 15 8.52 18.65 5.93
N THR A 16 9.47 19.46 5.45
CA THR A 16 10.26 20.37 6.29
C THR A 16 9.68 21.77 6.29
N GLU A 17 9.26 22.27 5.13
CA GLU A 17 8.80 23.66 4.97
C GLU A 17 7.68 23.76 3.93
N CYS A 18 6.77 24.71 4.12
CA CYS A 18 5.76 25.10 3.15
C CYS A 18 5.96 26.56 2.71
N VAL A 19 6.11 26.78 1.40
CA VAL A 19 6.28 28.11 0.80
C VAL A 19 5.02 28.45 0.00
N SER A 20 4.43 29.61 0.27
CA SER A 20 3.24 30.09 -0.46
C SER A 20 3.61 30.93 -1.69
N VAL A 21 2.59 31.31 -2.49
CA VAL A 21 2.74 32.05 -3.76
C VAL A 21 3.49 33.37 -3.62
N SER A 22 3.51 33.97 -2.43
CA SER A 22 4.22 35.21 -2.12
C SER A 22 5.70 35.00 -1.78
N GLY A 23 6.19 33.77 -1.78
CA GLY A 23 7.56 33.41 -1.38
C GLY A 23 7.79 33.47 0.14
N VAL A 24 6.71 33.60 0.93
CA VAL A 24 6.77 33.59 2.39
C VAL A 24 6.69 32.15 2.89
N VAL A 25 7.62 31.77 3.78
CA VAL A 25 7.56 30.50 4.51
C VAL A 25 6.39 30.60 5.49
N GLU A 26 5.36 29.77 5.31
CA GLU A 26 4.19 29.73 6.17
C GLU A 26 4.32 28.53 7.11
N ILE A 27 4.27 28.77 8.44
CA ILE A 27 4.21 27.69 9.43
C ILE A 27 2.77 27.18 9.45
N THR A 28 2.55 26.05 8.81
CA THR A 28 1.21 25.56 8.46
C THR A 28 0.73 24.40 9.33
N GLY A 29 1.59 23.89 10.22
CA GLY A 29 1.30 22.77 11.11
C GLY A 29 1.41 21.41 10.43
N ILE A 30 1.76 21.38 9.15
CA ILE A 30 2.04 20.16 8.38
C ILE A 30 3.54 19.80 8.42
N GLU A 31 4.39 20.72 8.89
CA GLU A 31 5.82 20.48 9.04
C GLU A 31 6.05 19.30 9.98
N GLY A 32 6.80 18.32 9.49
CA GLY A 32 7.06 17.06 10.17
C GLY A 32 6.10 15.93 9.81
N THR A 33 5.14 16.12 8.91
CA THR A 33 4.35 15.03 8.31
C THR A 33 5.24 14.17 7.43
N GLU A 34 5.10 12.85 7.52
CA GLU A 34 5.93 11.88 6.81
C GLU A 34 5.10 11.12 5.76
N PHE A 35 5.74 10.68 4.68
CA PHE A 35 5.10 9.83 3.68
C PHE A 35 6.09 8.90 3.01
N ILE A 36 5.60 7.73 2.62
CA ILE A 36 6.38 6.65 2.05
C ILE A 36 6.04 6.51 0.57
N LEU A 37 7.08 6.56 -0.27
CA LEU A 37 7.00 6.20 -1.69
C LEU A 37 7.42 4.74 -1.85
N ASP A 38 6.45 3.87 -2.13
CA ASP A 38 6.72 2.45 -2.33
C ASP A 38 7.11 2.14 -3.79
N GLU A 39 7.82 1.02 -3.97
CA GLU A 39 8.25 0.54 -5.29
C GLU A 39 7.07 0.16 -6.18
N ASN A 40 5.89 -0.03 -5.60
CA ASN A 40 4.66 -0.39 -6.30
C ASN A 40 3.90 0.83 -6.83
N GLY A 41 4.36 2.06 -6.58
CA GLY A 41 3.70 3.30 -7.03
C GLY A 41 2.59 3.81 -6.10
N ASP A 42 2.48 3.29 -4.88
CA ASP A 42 1.58 3.79 -3.85
C ASP A 42 2.29 4.82 -2.95
N VAL A 43 1.49 5.71 -2.38
CA VAL A 43 1.93 6.74 -1.43
C VAL A 43 1.17 6.51 -0.12
N ILE A 44 1.91 6.37 0.98
CA ILE A 44 1.35 6.19 2.33
C ILE A 44 1.70 7.45 3.11
N TRP A 45 0.71 8.08 3.76
CA TRP A 45 0.92 9.28 4.56
C TRP A 45 0.81 8.95 6.05
N GLU A 46 1.80 9.39 6.82
CA GLU A 46 1.84 9.29 8.28
C GLU A 46 1.64 10.67 8.89
N LEU A 47 0.44 10.88 9.43
CA LEU A 47 0.04 12.15 10.03
C LEU A 47 0.43 12.23 11.50
N LYS A 48 0.81 13.43 11.94
CA LYS A 48 0.85 13.78 13.37
C LYS A 48 -0.56 13.88 13.94
N GLU A 49 -0.75 13.47 15.21
CA GLU A 49 -2.06 13.46 15.90
C GLU A 49 -2.78 14.82 15.97
N GLU A 50 -2.04 15.92 15.75
CA GLU A 50 -2.53 17.31 15.80
C GLU A 50 -2.74 17.95 14.41
N ALA A 51 -2.42 17.25 13.32
CA ALA A 51 -2.48 17.82 11.97
C ALA A 51 -3.92 17.90 11.43
N GLU A 52 -4.31 19.04 10.87
CA GLU A 52 -5.57 19.18 10.14
C GLU A 52 -5.53 18.38 8.83
N THR A 53 -6.62 17.68 8.51
CA THR A 53 -6.70 16.85 7.30
C THR A 53 -6.77 17.73 6.04
N LEU A 54 -5.68 17.79 5.28
CA LEU A 54 -5.60 18.49 4.00
C LEU A 54 -5.82 17.56 2.78
N PRO A 55 -6.29 18.12 1.64
CA PRO A 55 -6.41 17.42 0.36
C PRO A 55 -5.16 16.66 -0.09
N LEU A 56 -3.97 17.18 0.26
CA LEU A 56 -2.68 16.65 -0.16
C LEU A 56 -2.42 15.24 0.41
N PHE A 57 -2.91 14.95 1.61
CA PHE A 57 -2.73 13.65 2.24
C PHE A 57 -3.56 12.55 1.59
N ASN A 58 -4.56 12.90 0.76
CA ASN A 58 -5.32 11.92 -0.02
C ASN A 58 -4.59 11.43 -1.29
N CYS A 59 -3.34 11.83 -1.51
CA CYS A 59 -2.53 11.32 -2.62
C CYS A 59 -2.16 9.86 -2.36
N GLU A 60 -2.77 8.91 -3.07
CA GLU A 60 -2.55 7.46 -2.84
C GLU A 60 -1.59 6.83 -3.85
N THR A 61 -1.24 7.55 -4.92
CA THR A 61 -0.38 7.05 -6.00
C THR A 61 0.46 8.15 -6.58
N TYR A 62 1.59 7.77 -7.18
CA TYR A 62 2.37 8.65 -8.03
C TYR A 62 2.66 8.01 -9.39
N LYS A 63 2.94 8.85 -10.40
CA LYS A 63 3.44 8.43 -11.70
C LYS A 63 4.77 9.12 -11.98
N VAL A 64 5.74 8.36 -12.46
CA VAL A 64 7.00 8.89 -13.00
C VAL A 64 6.76 9.30 -14.46
N LEU A 65 7.07 10.55 -14.79
CA LEU A 65 7.17 11.00 -16.17
C LEU A 65 8.65 11.16 -16.52
N SER A 66 9.19 10.19 -17.24
CA SER A 66 10.48 10.34 -17.92
C SER A 66 10.21 10.84 -19.34
N ALA A 67 10.63 12.08 -19.63
CA ALA A 67 10.70 12.54 -21.00
C ALA A 67 11.94 11.87 -21.63
N ALA A 68 11.72 10.96 -22.58
CA ALA A 68 12.70 10.31 -23.43
C ALA A 68 14.17 10.79 -23.26
N GLY A 69 14.88 10.26 -22.25
CA GLY A 69 16.32 10.44 -22.07
C GLY A 69 16.83 11.75 -21.47
N GLN A 70 16.00 12.62 -20.88
CA GLN A 70 16.49 13.79 -20.12
C GLN A 70 15.90 13.90 -18.71
N LEU A 71 16.82 14.06 -17.74
CA LEU A 71 16.54 14.58 -16.41
C LEU A 71 16.04 16.05 -16.51
N PRO A 72 15.14 16.49 -15.62
CA PRO A 72 14.68 15.82 -14.40
C PRO A 72 13.47 14.90 -14.61
N MET A 73 13.43 13.78 -13.88
CA MET A 73 12.22 12.98 -13.74
C MET A 73 11.21 13.74 -12.89
N VAL A 74 10.00 13.94 -13.42
CA VAL A 74 8.92 14.61 -12.69
C VAL A 74 7.98 13.55 -12.11
N LEU A 75 7.82 13.52 -10.79
CA LEU A 75 6.80 12.68 -10.16
C LEU A 75 5.48 13.46 -10.15
N LYS A 76 4.41 12.81 -10.59
CA LYS A 76 3.05 13.33 -10.47
C LYS A 76 2.27 12.57 -9.42
N PHE A 77 1.95 13.23 -8.32
CA PHE A 77 1.11 12.68 -7.26
C PHE A 77 -0.34 12.97 -7.58
N ILE A 78 -1.22 12.00 -7.34
CA ILE A 78 -2.66 12.20 -7.51
C ILE A 78 -3.37 11.97 -6.19
N GLY A 79 -3.94 13.05 -5.66
CA GLY A 79 -4.88 13.04 -4.54
C GLY A 79 -6.30 13.30 -5.00
N ASN A 80 -7.25 12.69 -4.29
CA ASN A 80 -8.68 12.97 -4.47
C ASN A 80 -9.20 13.72 -3.24
N TYR A 81 -9.70 14.95 -3.45
CA TYR A 81 -10.37 15.72 -2.41
C TYR A 81 -11.68 16.30 -2.92
N GLY A 82 -12.81 15.89 -2.32
CA GLY A 82 -14.14 16.32 -2.80
C GLY A 82 -14.38 16.01 -4.29
N GLY A 83 -13.68 15.02 -4.85
CA GLY A 83 -13.66 14.66 -6.26
C GLY A 83 -12.79 15.54 -7.17
N HIS A 84 -12.05 16.50 -6.61
CA HIS A 84 -10.96 17.17 -7.32
C HIS A 84 -9.69 16.31 -7.31
N ILE A 85 -9.10 16.16 -8.49
CA ILE A 85 -7.75 15.62 -8.64
C ILE A 85 -6.76 16.73 -8.33
N VAL A 86 -6.00 16.54 -7.26
CA VAL A 86 -4.85 17.36 -6.88
C VAL A 86 -3.63 16.71 -7.52
N GLU A 87 -2.97 17.44 -8.42
CA GLU A 87 -1.74 16.98 -9.09
C GLU A 87 -0.55 17.76 -8.53
N PHE A 88 0.31 17.12 -7.75
CA PHE A 88 1.59 17.73 -7.39
C PHE A 88 2.65 17.28 -8.39
N THR A 89 3.42 18.23 -8.88
CA THR A 89 4.66 17.97 -9.61
C THR A 89 5.81 17.97 -8.63
N ALA A 90 6.58 16.88 -8.59
CA ALA A 90 7.76 16.79 -7.77
C ALA A 90 9.01 16.88 -8.62
N ASP A 91 9.89 17.77 -8.20
CA ASP A 91 11.28 17.79 -8.62
C ASP A 91 12.12 17.20 -7.48
N PHE A 92 13.10 16.36 -7.83
CA PHE A 92 13.93 15.63 -6.87
C PHE A 92 15.41 15.98 -7.07
N SER A 93 16.13 16.19 -5.97
CA SER A 93 17.58 16.41 -5.92
C SER A 93 18.17 15.72 -4.68
N ASP A 94 18.92 14.63 -4.87
CA ASP A 94 19.59 13.83 -3.82
C ASP A 94 18.70 13.48 -2.61
N ASN A 95 18.71 14.32 -1.57
CA ASN A 95 17.95 14.14 -0.33
C ASN A 95 16.77 15.11 -0.18
N HIS A 96 16.43 15.87 -1.21
CA HIS A 96 15.34 16.85 -1.19
C HIS A 96 14.35 16.59 -2.33
N MET A 97 13.07 16.77 -2.03
CA MET A 97 11.98 16.71 -3.00
C MET A 97 11.10 17.95 -2.85
N PHE A 98 10.85 18.65 -3.95
CA PHE A 98 10.02 19.84 -3.98
C PHE A 98 8.68 19.49 -4.61
N LEU A 99 7.63 19.38 -3.80
CA LEU A 99 6.27 19.16 -4.28
C LEU A 99 5.62 20.51 -4.59
N SER A 100 5.43 20.81 -5.87
CA SER A 100 4.78 22.03 -6.34
C SER A 100 3.34 21.74 -6.78
N TYR A 101 2.40 22.60 -6.36
CA TYR A 101 1.01 22.55 -6.80
C TYR A 101 0.64 23.83 -7.54
N GLU A 102 0.62 23.79 -8.88
CA GLU A 102 0.09 24.82 -9.81
C GLU A 102 0.20 26.29 -9.32
N ASN A 103 1.38 26.69 -8.81
CA ASN A 103 1.70 28.02 -8.28
C ASN A 103 0.89 28.47 -7.03
N CYS A 104 0.30 27.55 -6.28
CA CYS A 104 -0.45 27.82 -5.06
C CYS A 104 0.40 27.58 -3.80
N CYS A 105 1.20 26.51 -3.80
CA CYS A 105 2.15 26.19 -2.73
C CYS A 105 3.28 25.30 -3.25
N MET A 106 4.41 25.36 -2.55
CA MET A 106 5.55 24.47 -2.71
C MET A 106 5.88 23.86 -1.35
N LEU A 107 5.92 22.53 -1.28
CA LEU A 107 6.32 21.79 -0.08
C LEU A 107 7.75 21.30 -0.29
N GLN A 108 8.64 21.73 0.58
CA GLN A 108 9.99 21.17 0.65
C GLN A 108 9.96 19.93 1.52
N CYS A 109 10.40 18.82 0.95
CA CYS A 109 10.46 17.53 1.61
C CYS A 109 11.92 17.08 1.68
N LYS A 110 12.32 16.47 2.79
CA LYS A 110 13.65 15.87 2.98
C LYS A 110 13.51 14.36 3.09
N LYS A 111 14.40 13.63 2.42
CA LYS A 111 14.47 12.17 2.53
C LYS A 111 14.92 11.83 3.95
N ILE A 112 14.12 11.03 4.63
CA ILE A 112 14.49 10.44 5.90
C ILE A 112 15.33 9.21 5.54
N SER A 113 16.64 9.27 5.77
CA SER A 113 17.44 8.04 5.90
C SER A 113 16.72 7.15 6.89
N PRO A 114 16.58 5.82 6.66
CA PRO A 114 15.78 4.93 7.51
C PRO A 114 16.14 5.15 8.98
N GLY A 115 15.37 6.01 9.65
CA GLY A 115 15.51 6.35 11.05
C GLY A 115 14.69 5.32 11.79
N VAL A 116 15.17 4.98 12.99
CA VAL A 116 14.66 3.98 13.96
C VAL A 116 13.62 3.05 13.36
N PRO A 117 13.87 1.74 13.17
CA PRO A 117 12.76 0.82 13.00
C PRO A 117 11.82 1.03 14.18
N GLN A 118 10.70 1.73 13.98
CA GLN A 118 9.65 1.79 14.97
C GLN A 118 9.31 0.33 15.23
N GLN A 119 9.16 -0.04 16.51
CA GLN A 119 8.85 -1.40 16.92
C GLN A 119 7.41 -1.79 16.56
N ASP A 120 7.08 -1.66 15.27
CA ASP A 120 5.88 -2.15 14.62
C ASP A 120 6.10 -3.57 14.09
N SER A 121 6.90 -4.36 14.81
CA SER A 121 6.94 -5.80 14.55
C SER A 121 5.61 -6.42 15.00
N PRO A 122 4.97 -7.24 14.14
CA PRO A 122 3.73 -7.91 14.50
C PRO A 122 3.94 -8.84 15.70
N PHE A 123 3.07 -8.74 16.70
CA PHE A 123 3.15 -9.59 17.89
C PHE A 123 2.20 -10.78 17.77
N HIS A 124 2.76 -11.99 17.67
CA HIS A 124 2.00 -13.24 17.59
C HIS A 124 2.80 -14.46 18.06
N PHE A 125 2.09 -15.55 18.32
CA PHE A 125 2.62 -16.84 18.75
C PHE A 125 2.38 -17.98 17.73
N LEU A 126 2.11 -17.65 16.46
CA LEU A 126 1.72 -18.64 15.43
C LEU A 126 2.71 -19.81 15.28
N SER A 127 4.01 -19.58 15.46
CA SER A 127 5.03 -20.63 15.47
C SER A 127 4.76 -21.70 16.54
N ALA A 128 4.34 -21.31 17.74
CA ALA A 128 3.97 -22.25 18.80
C ALA A 128 2.73 -23.08 18.43
N LEU A 129 1.74 -22.48 17.74
CA LEU A 129 0.55 -23.19 17.29
C LEU A 129 0.85 -24.19 16.17
N GLU A 130 1.70 -23.81 15.22
CA GLU A 130 2.04 -24.64 14.06
C GLU A 130 2.86 -25.87 14.45
N TYR A 131 3.91 -25.68 15.26
CA TYR A 131 4.80 -26.77 15.67
C TYR A 131 4.31 -27.51 16.93
N GLY A 132 3.43 -26.90 17.72
CA GLY A 132 2.82 -27.52 18.91
C GLY A 132 3.83 -27.93 19.99
N TYR A 133 4.98 -27.27 20.07
CA TYR A 133 6.00 -27.56 21.09
C TYR A 133 5.54 -27.10 22.48
N PHE A 134 5.77 -27.91 23.52
CA PHE A 134 5.34 -27.61 24.90
C PHE A 134 3.83 -27.48 25.11
N SER A 135 3.00 -28.03 24.23
CA SER A 135 1.54 -28.04 24.38
C SER A 135 1.11 -28.80 25.64
N ASP A 136 0.29 -28.17 26.47
CA ASP A 136 -0.26 -28.73 27.71
C ASP A 136 -1.73 -29.19 27.54
N THR A 137 -2.38 -28.78 26.47
CA THR A 137 -3.80 -28.97 26.22
C THR A 137 -4.02 -29.40 24.78
N THR A 138 -5.08 -30.18 24.53
CA THR A 138 -5.46 -30.60 23.18
C THR A 138 -6.94 -30.33 22.94
N LEU A 139 -7.25 -29.61 21.87
CA LEU A 139 -8.63 -29.40 21.40
C LEU A 139 -8.96 -30.43 20.34
N ARG A 140 -10.17 -30.97 20.40
CA ARG A 140 -10.66 -31.94 19.41
C ARG A 140 -11.78 -31.33 18.59
N SER A 141 -11.68 -31.41 17.26
CA SER A 141 -12.76 -30.99 16.34
C SER A 141 -13.94 -31.96 16.37
N ASP A 142 -15.03 -31.59 15.70
CA ASP A 142 -16.15 -32.49 15.38
C ASP A 142 -15.72 -33.74 14.57
N THR A 143 -14.72 -33.61 13.70
CA THR A 143 -14.08 -34.71 12.94
C THR A 143 -13.10 -35.54 13.75
N LYS A 144 -12.95 -35.26 15.05
CA LYS A 144 -11.97 -35.87 15.98
C LYS A 144 -10.50 -35.55 15.67
N LYS A 145 -10.21 -34.55 14.82
CA LYS A 145 -8.85 -34.05 14.62
C LYS A 145 -8.37 -33.33 15.88
N GLU A 146 -7.12 -33.58 16.26
CA GLU A 146 -6.53 -33.05 17.49
C GLU A 146 -5.61 -31.86 17.16
N PHE A 147 -5.78 -30.79 17.94
CA PHE A 147 -4.99 -29.56 17.86
C PHE A 147 -4.24 -29.38 19.17
N LYS A 148 -2.91 -29.43 19.11
CA LYS A 148 -2.03 -29.16 20.25
C LYS A 148 -2.01 -27.67 20.54
N VAL A 149 -2.40 -27.29 21.75
CA VAL A 149 -2.54 -25.88 22.14
C VAL A 149 -1.95 -25.64 23.54
N HIS A 150 -1.87 -24.37 23.92
CA HIS A 150 -1.20 -23.93 25.13
C HIS A 150 -2.18 -23.13 25.99
N SER A 151 -2.52 -23.65 27.17
CA SER A 151 -3.49 -23.04 28.09
C SER A 151 -3.08 -21.61 28.46
N ILE A 152 -1.77 -21.37 28.62
CA ILE A 152 -1.19 -20.05 28.92
C ILE A 152 -1.52 -19.05 27.81
N ILE A 153 -1.27 -19.39 26.54
CA ILE A 153 -1.53 -18.48 25.41
C ILE A 153 -3.03 -18.26 25.22
N LEU A 154 -3.85 -19.31 25.35
CA LEU A 154 -5.30 -19.19 25.27
C LEU A 154 -5.87 -18.30 26.39
N GLY A 155 -5.32 -18.41 27.59
CA GLY A 155 -5.66 -17.56 28.74
C GLY A 155 -5.25 -16.10 28.57
N LEU A 156 -4.13 -15.82 27.90
CA LEU A 156 -3.72 -14.46 27.55
C LEU A 156 -4.76 -13.76 26.69
N SER A 157 -5.31 -14.45 25.69
CA SER A 157 -6.24 -13.84 24.73
C SER A 157 -7.69 -13.85 25.23
N ALA A 158 -8.10 -14.93 25.90
CA ALA A 158 -9.45 -15.12 26.42
C ALA A 158 -9.44 -15.55 27.90
N PRO A 159 -9.14 -14.62 28.84
CA PRO A 159 -9.03 -14.92 30.27
C PRO A 159 -10.37 -15.23 30.95
N SER A 160 -11.50 -14.89 30.31
CA SER A 160 -12.84 -15.16 30.82
C SER A 160 -13.26 -16.64 30.70
N LEU A 161 -12.46 -17.46 30.03
CA LEU A 161 -12.74 -18.88 29.80
C LEU A 161 -11.78 -19.74 30.62
N ASP A 162 -12.32 -20.83 31.20
CA ASP A 162 -11.51 -21.83 31.87
C ASP A 162 -10.96 -22.84 30.87
N TRP A 163 -9.67 -22.73 30.56
CA TRP A 163 -8.95 -23.62 29.65
C TRP A 163 -8.40 -24.88 30.33
N THR A 164 -8.43 -24.94 31.66
CA THR A 164 -7.86 -26.03 32.47
C THR A 164 -8.90 -27.08 32.88
N GLY A 165 -10.18 -26.81 32.60
CA GLY A 165 -11.28 -27.73 32.87
C GLY A 165 -11.21 -29.04 32.08
N PRO A 166 -11.99 -30.06 32.48
CA PRO A 166 -11.94 -31.42 31.89
C PRO A 166 -12.35 -31.48 30.42
N VAL A 167 -13.14 -30.51 29.95
CA VAL A 167 -13.45 -30.31 28.53
C VAL A 167 -13.11 -28.86 28.20
N PRO A 168 -11.98 -28.62 27.52
CA PRO A 168 -11.61 -27.27 27.14
C PRO A 168 -12.70 -26.61 26.27
N PRO A 169 -12.92 -25.29 26.43
CA PRO A 169 -13.80 -24.51 25.56
C PRO A 169 -13.43 -24.69 24.09
N LEU A 170 -14.42 -24.54 23.18
CA LEU A 170 -14.26 -24.70 21.72
C LEU A 170 -14.07 -26.14 21.22
N THR A 171 -13.97 -27.14 22.10
CA THR A 171 -13.95 -28.56 21.71
C THR A 171 -15.27 -28.94 21.02
N GLY A 172 -15.18 -29.67 19.90
CA GLY A 172 -16.32 -30.10 19.09
C GLY A 172 -16.80 -29.09 18.05
N LEU A 173 -16.09 -27.98 17.86
CA LEU A 173 -16.33 -27.07 16.73
C LEU A 173 -15.85 -27.69 15.39
N PRO A 174 -16.43 -27.25 14.25
CA PRO A 174 -15.93 -27.59 12.93
C PRO A 174 -14.45 -27.26 12.78
N GLU A 175 -13.71 -28.12 12.08
CA GLU A 175 -12.26 -27.99 11.90
C GLU A 175 -11.83 -26.58 11.43
N ASP A 176 -12.47 -26.05 10.39
CA ASP A 176 -12.14 -24.74 9.83
C ASP A 176 -12.42 -23.60 10.82
N VAL A 177 -13.50 -23.70 11.60
CA VAL A 177 -13.88 -22.71 12.62
C VAL A 177 -12.88 -22.75 13.76
N LEU A 178 -12.48 -23.94 14.19
CA LEU A 178 -11.51 -24.13 15.25
C LEU A 178 -10.13 -23.59 14.84
N GLN A 179 -9.66 -23.94 13.65
CA GLN A 179 -8.39 -23.43 13.10
C GLN A 179 -8.39 -21.90 12.99
N THR A 180 -9.48 -21.31 12.49
CA THR A 180 -9.62 -19.85 12.37
C THR A 180 -9.63 -19.17 13.75
N THR A 181 -10.33 -19.77 14.71
CA THR A 181 -10.42 -19.23 16.08
C THR A 181 -9.07 -19.33 16.79
N LEU A 182 -8.34 -20.44 16.62
CA LEU A 182 -6.99 -20.61 17.17
C LEU A 182 -6.00 -19.64 16.56
N HIS A 183 -6.07 -19.40 15.25
CA HIS A 183 -5.25 -18.38 14.59
C HIS A 183 -5.47 -16.99 15.24
N PHE A 184 -6.73 -16.61 15.48
CA PHE A 184 -7.05 -15.36 16.17
C PHE A 184 -6.53 -15.31 17.60
N LEU A 185 -6.66 -16.40 18.38
CA LEU A 185 -6.13 -16.44 19.75
C LEU A 185 -4.61 -16.30 19.77
N TYR A 186 -3.90 -16.82 18.78
CA TYR A 186 -2.43 -16.74 18.75
C TYR A 186 -1.88 -15.47 18.08
N ALA A 187 -2.68 -14.75 17.29
CA ALA A 187 -2.19 -13.67 16.44
C ALA A 187 -3.04 -12.39 16.45
N GLU A 188 -4.18 -12.37 17.15
CA GLU A 188 -5.17 -11.29 17.17
C GLU A 188 -5.71 -10.82 15.80
N CYS A 189 -5.49 -11.61 14.75
CA CYS A 189 -5.92 -11.33 13.38
C CYS A 189 -6.64 -12.54 12.76
N LEU A 190 -7.21 -12.35 11.57
CA LEU A 190 -7.85 -13.41 10.78
C LEU A 190 -6.83 -14.12 9.87
N PRO A 191 -7.01 -15.41 9.57
CA PRO A 191 -6.12 -16.11 8.64
C PRO A 191 -6.35 -15.64 7.19
N ARG A 192 -5.26 -15.54 6.41
CA ARG A 192 -5.30 -15.09 4.99
C ARG A 192 -6.22 -15.94 4.08
N GLY A 193 -6.41 -17.22 4.41
CA GLY A 193 -7.21 -18.17 3.64
C GLY A 193 -8.68 -18.28 4.07
N LEU A 194 -9.20 -17.34 4.86
CA LEU A 194 -10.55 -17.42 5.42
C LEU A 194 -11.63 -17.44 4.31
N THR A 195 -12.56 -18.39 4.38
CA THR A 195 -13.70 -18.45 3.46
C THR A 195 -14.94 -17.74 4.03
N GLU A 196 -15.84 -17.29 3.16
CA GLU A 196 -17.11 -16.67 3.57
C GLU A 196 -17.98 -17.63 4.42
N ALA A 197 -17.99 -18.92 4.08
CA ALA A 197 -18.74 -19.94 4.80
C ALA A 197 -18.20 -20.12 6.23
N THR A 198 -16.88 -20.25 6.37
CA THR A 198 -16.20 -20.37 7.66
C THR A 198 -16.41 -19.11 8.51
N ALA A 199 -16.26 -17.91 7.93
CA ALA A 199 -16.48 -16.65 8.65
C ALA A 199 -17.91 -16.51 9.20
N ARG A 200 -18.94 -16.89 8.42
CA ARG A 200 -20.34 -16.92 8.90
C ARG A 200 -20.54 -17.89 10.05
N GLN A 201 -19.88 -19.06 10.01
CA GLN A 201 -19.91 -20.02 11.11
C GLN A 201 -19.19 -19.48 12.35
N CYS A 202 -18.03 -18.84 12.20
CA CYS A 202 -17.29 -18.19 13.29
C CYS A 202 -18.14 -17.15 14.03
N VAL A 203 -18.85 -16.26 13.31
CA VAL A 203 -19.76 -15.27 13.92
C VAL A 203 -20.89 -15.96 14.69
N LYS A 204 -21.48 -17.02 14.10
CA LYS A 204 -22.63 -17.72 14.69
C LYS A 204 -22.26 -18.52 15.94
N MET A 205 -21.13 -19.22 15.92
CA MET A 205 -20.74 -20.21 16.94
C MET A 205 -19.81 -19.64 18.00
N VAL A 206 -18.88 -18.75 17.62
CA VAL A 206 -17.80 -18.25 18.50
C VAL A 206 -17.97 -16.77 18.83
N GLY A 207 -18.40 -15.94 17.88
CA GLY A 207 -18.49 -14.48 18.07
C GLY A 207 -19.41 -14.01 19.20
N LYS A 208 -20.28 -14.89 19.71
CA LYS A 208 -21.18 -14.62 20.86
C LYS A 208 -20.60 -15.05 22.21
N LEU A 209 -19.46 -15.72 22.23
CA LEU A 209 -18.82 -16.17 23.46
C LEU A 209 -18.12 -15.00 24.17
N PRO A 210 -18.05 -15.01 25.52
CA PRO A 210 -17.32 -13.99 26.26
C PRO A 210 -15.84 -14.01 25.87
N GLY A 211 -15.28 -12.83 25.57
CA GLY A 211 -13.90 -12.68 25.10
C GLY A 211 -13.73 -12.68 23.57
N PHE A 212 -14.76 -13.06 22.79
CA PHE A 212 -14.68 -13.15 21.32
C PHE A 212 -15.43 -12.05 20.56
N SER A 213 -15.82 -10.95 21.22
CA SER A 213 -16.52 -9.83 20.55
C SER A 213 -15.67 -9.19 19.44
N LYS A 214 -14.37 -8.96 19.69
CA LYS A 214 -13.41 -8.46 18.69
C LYS A 214 -13.31 -9.42 17.50
N PHE A 215 -13.21 -10.73 17.76
CA PHE A 215 -13.17 -11.76 16.71
C PHE A 215 -14.45 -11.78 15.85
N GLY A 216 -15.63 -11.69 16.50
CA GLY A 216 -16.91 -11.58 15.80
C GLY A 216 -16.99 -10.35 14.90
N GLN A 217 -16.57 -9.19 15.42
CA GLN A 217 -16.51 -7.94 14.64
C GLN A 217 -15.55 -8.03 13.44
N LEU A 218 -14.38 -8.65 13.61
CA LEU A 218 -13.43 -8.88 12.51
C LEU A 218 -14.05 -9.78 11.43
N CYS A 219 -14.71 -10.88 11.82
CA CYS A 219 -15.38 -11.76 10.87
C CYS A 219 -16.55 -11.06 10.16
N GLU A 220 -17.34 -10.24 10.85
CA GLU A 220 -18.41 -9.45 10.23
C GLU A 220 -17.88 -8.41 9.24
N THR A 221 -16.78 -7.74 9.58
CA THR A 221 -16.11 -6.80 8.67
C THR A 221 -15.56 -7.53 7.45
N PHE A 222 -14.91 -8.69 7.63
CA PHE A 222 -14.47 -9.55 6.53
C PHE A 222 -15.63 -9.92 5.58
N LEU A 223 -16.77 -10.31 6.13
CA LEU A 223 -17.96 -10.63 5.33
C LEU A 223 -18.50 -9.42 4.56
N LYS A 224 -18.50 -8.23 5.17
CA LYS A 224 -18.90 -6.99 4.50
C LYS A 224 -17.95 -6.62 3.36
N ASN A 225 -16.64 -6.69 3.59
CA ASN A 225 -15.63 -6.37 2.58
C ASN A 225 -15.61 -7.36 1.42
N THR A 226 -15.77 -8.65 1.73
CA THR A 226 -15.91 -9.71 0.72
C THR A 226 -17.17 -9.49 -0.11
N ALA A 227 -18.31 -9.19 0.51
CA ALA A 227 -19.56 -8.91 -0.19
C ALA A 227 -19.44 -7.68 -1.11
N LEU A 228 -18.78 -6.61 -0.65
CA LEU A 228 -18.53 -5.41 -1.46
C LEU A 228 -17.63 -5.72 -2.66
N THR A 229 -16.56 -6.48 -2.46
CA THR A 229 -15.66 -6.93 -3.53
C THR A 229 -16.40 -7.77 -4.57
N GLN A 230 -17.26 -8.69 -4.12
CA GLN A 230 -18.10 -9.50 -5.02
C GLN A 230 -19.13 -8.64 -5.76
N GLN A 231 -19.76 -7.68 -5.09
CA GLN A 231 -20.69 -6.75 -5.73
C GLN A 231 -20.02 -5.99 -6.89
N MET A 232 -18.80 -5.50 -6.71
CA MET A 232 -18.04 -4.84 -7.79
C MET A 232 -17.70 -5.78 -8.95
N LYS A 233 -17.27 -7.03 -8.64
CA LYS A 233 -16.98 -8.03 -9.66
C LYS A 233 -18.24 -8.45 -10.44
N THR A 234 -19.38 -8.54 -9.76
CA THR A 234 -20.69 -8.79 -10.37
C THR A 234 -21.09 -7.66 -11.31
N LEU A 235 -20.96 -6.39 -10.90
CA LEU A 235 -21.25 -5.23 -11.77
C LEU A 235 -20.43 -5.26 -13.06
N VAL A 236 -19.14 -5.59 -12.98
CA VAL A 236 -18.28 -5.76 -14.17
C VAL A 236 -18.81 -6.88 -15.07
N SER A 237 -19.16 -8.03 -14.49
CA SER A 237 -19.71 -9.17 -15.24
C SER A 237 -21.05 -8.84 -15.90
N GLU A 238 -21.90 -8.04 -15.24
CA GLU A 238 -23.15 -7.56 -15.79
C GLU A 238 -22.95 -6.57 -16.95
N ILE A 239 -21.91 -5.74 -16.92
CA ILE A 239 -21.52 -4.87 -18.04
C ILE A 239 -21.14 -5.72 -19.26
N HIS A 240 -20.35 -6.79 -19.06
CA HIS A 240 -20.04 -7.74 -20.12
C HIS A 240 -21.29 -8.43 -20.66
N ALA A 241 -22.22 -8.84 -19.78
CA ALA A 241 -23.47 -9.44 -20.20
C ALA A 241 -24.34 -8.46 -21.03
N CYS A 242 -24.31 -7.15 -20.74
CA CYS A 242 -24.93 -6.14 -21.62
C CYS A 242 -24.27 -6.13 -23.02
N ALA A 243 -22.93 -6.15 -23.08
CA ALA A 243 -22.20 -6.18 -24.35
C ALA A 243 -22.48 -7.46 -25.16
N ASP A 244 -22.58 -8.62 -24.50
CA ASP A 244 -22.94 -9.88 -25.15
C ASP A 244 -24.39 -9.87 -25.65
N ARG A 245 -25.35 -9.36 -24.87
CA ARG A 245 -26.73 -9.17 -25.34
C ARG A 245 -26.79 -8.25 -26.56
N ILE A 246 -25.99 -7.18 -26.60
CA ILE A 246 -25.88 -6.32 -27.78
C ILE A 246 -25.36 -7.11 -28.98
N ASN A 247 -24.30 -7.92 -28.81
CA ASN A 247 -23.79 -8.78 -29.87
C ASN A 247 -24.87 -9.76 -30.38
N ASP A 248 -25.59 -10.43 -29.48
CA ASP A 248 -26.63 -11.40 -29.81
C ASP A 248 -27.80 -10.76 -30.58
N LEU A 249 -28.15 -9.51 -30.25
CA LEU A 249 -29.16 -8.74 -30.99
C LEU A 249 -28.78 -8.52 -32.46
N PHE A 250 -27.47 -8.41 -32.76
CA PHE A 250 -26.95 -8.34 -34.12
C PHE A 250 -26.62 -9.69 -34.73
N GLY A 251 -26.91 -10.79 -34.03
CA GLY A 251 -26.72 -12.16 -34.46
C GLY A 251 -25.68 -12.93 -33.66
N GLY A 252 -24.74 -12.30 -32.96
CA GLY A 252 -23.63 -12.98 -32.29
C GLY A 252 -22.42 -13.21 -33.22
N PRO A 253 -21.45 -14.07 -32.85
CA PRO A 253 -20.18 -14.17 -33.57
C PRO A 253 -20.34 -14.63 -35.02
N MET A 254 -19.66 -13.93 -35.93
CA MET A 254 -19.67 -14.21 -37.38
C MET A 254 -18.73 -15.36 -37.72
N THR A 255 -19.28 -16.56 -37.94
CA THR A 255 -18.58 -17.72 -38.53
C THR A 255 -18.64 -17.67 -40.06
N GLU A 256 -17.74 -18.38 -40.75
CA GLU A 256 -17.73 -18.42 -42.23
C GLU A 256 -19.05 -18.96 -42.81
N GLU A 257 -19.61 -20.03 -42.21
CA GLU A 257 -20.94 -20.57 -42.55
C GLU A 257 -22.05 -19.52 -42.42
N ARG A 258 -21.91 -18.57 -41.49
CA ARG A 258 -22.89 -17.51 -41.27
C ARG A 258 -22.74 -16.35 -42.22
N LYS A 259 -21.53 -16.08 -42.72
CA LYS A 259 -21.32 -15.12 -43.81
C LYS A 259 -22.01 -15.61 -45.08
N GLU A 260 -21.96 -16.92 -45.33
CA GLU A 260 -22.70 -17.58 -46.42
C GLU A 260 -24.21 -17.51 -46.19
N ALA A 261 -24.71 -17.81 -44.99
CA ALA A 261 -26.14 -17.68 -44.65
C ALA A 261 -26.66 -16.23 -44.77
N VAL A 262 -25.87 -15.21 -44.37
CA VAL A 262 -26.22 -13.79 -44.55
C VAL A 262 -26.24 -13.38 -46.02
N ALA A 263 -25.46 -14.04 -46.87
CA ALA A 263 -25.48 -13.86 -48.32
C ALA A 263 -26.66 -14.59 -49.00
N GLU A 264 -27.12 -15.73 -48.47
CA GLU A 264 -28.20 -16.56 -49.03
C GLU A 264 -29.62 -16.20 -48.51
N GLU A 265 -29.81 -16.02 -47.20
CA GLU A 265 -31.12 -15.72 -46.58
C GLU A 265 -31.43 -14.21 -46.54
N GLY A 266 -30.44 -13.37 -46.85
CA GLY A 266 -30.53 -11.92 -46.77
C GLY A 266 -30.19 -11.36 -45.39
N SER A 267 -29.53 -10.19 -45.37
CA SER A 267 -29.11 -9.52 -44.14
C SER A 267 -30.30 -9.21 -43.21
N MET A 268 -30.09 -9.26 -41.88
CA MET A 268 -31.06 -8.73 -40.90
C MET A 268 -31.42 -7.25 -41.18
N CYS A 269 -30.52 -6.53 -41.86
CA CYS A 269 -30.72 -5.17 -42.34
C CYS A 269 -31.65 -5.05 -43.56
N SER A 270 -32.12 -6.14 -44.16
CA SER A 270 -33.08 -6.13 -45.28
C SER A 270 -34.47 -5.61 -44.87
N ASN A 271 -34.83 -5.75 -43.59
CA ASN A 271 -36.02 -5.17 -43.01
C ASN A 271 -35.65 -3.91 -42.18
N PRO A 272 -35.94 -2.69 -42.67
CA PRO A 272 -35.55 -1.46 -42.00
C PRO A 272 -36.24 -1.27 -40.64
N ALA A 273 -37.45 -1.81 -40.45
CA ALA A 273 -38.15 -1.75 -39.16
C ALA A 273 -37.48 -2.65 -38.11
N LYS A 274 -37.04 -3.85 -38.50
CA LYS A 274 -36.31 -4.78 -37.62
C LYS A 274 -34.94 -4.20 -37.23
N LEU A 275 -34.24 -3.56 -38.16
CA LEU A 275 -32.97 -2.88 -37.88
C LEU A 275 -33.13 -1.73 -36.89
N CYS A 276 -34.13 -0.87 -37.07
CA CYS A 276 -34.40 0.24 -36.15
C CYS A 276 -34.76 -0.27 -34.74
N TYR A 277 -35.58 -1.31 -34.64
CA TYR A 277 -35.90 -1.96 -33.35
C TYR A 277 -34.64 -2.50 -32.67
N THR A 278 -33.76 -3.18 -33.42
CA THR A 278 -32.52 -3.76 -32.91
C THR A 278 -31.57 -2.69 -32.40
N ILE A 279 -31.39 -1.59 -33.15
CA ILE A 279 -30.56 -0.45 -32.74
C ILE A 279 -31.10 0.18 -31.45
N ARG A 280 -32.43 0.39 -31.35
CA ARG A 280 -33.05 0.93 -30.12
C ARG A 280 -32.84 0.02 -28.91
N GLN A 281 -32.96 -1.29 -29.09
CA GLN A 281 -32.71 -2.25 -28.02
C GLN A 281 -31.22 -2.29 -27.62
N ALA A 282 -30.30 -2.20 -28.59
CA ALA A 282 -28.88 -2.11 -28.32
C ALA A 282 -28.51 -0.86 -27.51
N LEU A 283 -29.06 0.31 -27.88
CA LEU A 283 -28.88 1.56 -27.12
C LEU A 283 -29.42 1.47 -25.69
N ARG A 284 -30.51 0.73 -25.46
CA ARG A 284 -31.04 0.48 -24.12
C ARG A 284 -30.08 -0.36 -23.28
N GLU A 285 -29.55 -1.45 -23.83
CA GLU A 285 -28.55 -2.29 -23.14
C GLU A 285 -27.25 -1.53 -22.88
N GLU A 286 -26.84 -0.66 -23.81
CA GLU A 286 -25.69 0.24 -23.64
C GLU A 286 -25.92 1.20 -22.47
N ALA A 287 -27.09 1.84 -22.37
CA ALA A 287 -27.43 2.73 -21.27
C ALA A 287 -27.42 2.00 -19.90
N ILE A 288 -27.89 0.76 -19.83
CA ILE A 288 -27.83 -0.08 -18.62
C ILE A 288 -26.37 -0.39 -18.26
N GLY A 289 -25.55 -0.79 -19.24
CA GLY A 289 -24.11 -1.04 -19.04
C GLY A 289 -23.37 0.20 -18.51
N CYS A 290 -23.63 1.37 -19.09
CA CYS A 290 -23.06 2.64 -18.62
C CYS A 290 -23.49 2.98 -17.19
N ALA A 291 -24.77 2.80 -16.84
CA ALA A 291 -25.23 3.05 -15.48
C ALA A 291 -24.53 2.14 -14.45
N LYS A 292 -24.36 0.85 -14.77
CA LYS A 292 -23.63 -0.11 -13.93
C LYS A 292 -22.15 0.22 -13.79
N PHE A 293 -21.52 0.72 -14.85
CA PHE A 293 -20.15 1.21 -14.80
C PHE A 293 -20.01 2.40 -13.84
N VAL A 294 -20.95 3.35 -13.90
CA VAL A 294 -20.98 4.51 -12.97
C VAL A 294 -21.16 4.04 -11.53
N ILE A 295 -22.05 3.06 -11.27
CA ILE A 295 -22.22 2.47 -9.92
C ILE A 295 -20.91 1.85 -9.43
N MET A 296 -20.21 1.08 -10.27
CA MET A 296 -18.93 0.47 -9.91
C MET A 296 -17.88 1.53 -9.56
N CYS A 297 -17.75 2.59 -10.37
CA CYS A 297 -16.83 3.69 -10.10
C CYS A 297 -17.17 4.44 -8.81
N ASP A 298 -18.45 4.64 -8.52
CA ASP A 298 -18.91 5.31 -7.30
C ASP A 298 -18.65 4.47 -6.05
N LEU A 299 -19.00 3.18 -6.08
CA LEU A 299 -18.74 2.25 -4.99
C LEU A 299 -17.24 2.15 -4.69
N PHE A 300 -16.39 2.02 -5.72
CA PHE A 300 -14.94 1.95 -5.54
C PHE A 300 -14.37 3.23 -4.93
N SER A 301 -14.88 4.41 -5.36
CA SER A 301 -14.35 5.70 -4.90
C SER A 301 -14.83 6.09 -3.50
N LYS A 302 -16.10 5.83 -3.17
CA LYS A 302 -16.69 6.19 -1.86
C LYS A 302 -16.30 5.22 -0.75
N ARG A 303 -16.22 3.91 -1.04
CA ARG A 303 -15.93 2.86 -0.05
C ARG A 303 -14.49 2.38 -0.06
N LYS A 304 -13.57 3.14 -0.65
CA LYS A 304 -12.14 2.79 -0.71
C LYS A 304 -11.49 2.61 0.67
N TYR A 305 -12.02 3.27 1.70
CA TYR A 305 -11.53 3.19 3.09
C TYR A 305 -12.18 2.05 3.89
N GLU A 306 -13.10 1.28 3.30
CA GLU A 306 -13.64 0.05 3.90
C GLU A 306 -12.81 -1.17 3.46
N LEU A 307 -12.14 -1.08 2.31
CA LEU A 307 -11.39 -2.17 1.68
C LEU A 307 -9.90 -2.13 2.04
N SER A 308 -9.30 -3.29 2.28
CA SER A 308 -7.86 -3.43 2.46
C SER A 308 -7.08 -3.08 1.17
N LYS A 309 -5.77 -2.83 1.28
CA LYS A 309 -4.90 -2.60 0.10
C LYS A 309 -4.96 -3.79 -0.87
N GLU A 310 -4.97 -5.01 -0.33
CA GLU A 310 -5.04 -6.26 -1.11
C GLU A 310 -6.38 -6.39 -1.84
N GLU A 311 -7.51 -6.15 -1.15
CA GLU A 311 -8.85 -6.22 -1.76
C GLU A 311 -9.01 -5.21 -2.90
N ARG A 312 -8.51 -3.97 -2.72
CA ARG A 312 -8.48 -2.95 -3.78
C ARG A 312 -7.63 -3.39 -4.97
N HIS A 313 -6.47 -4.00 -4.72
CA HIS A 313 -5.61 -4.55 -5.77
C HIS A 313 -6.30 -5.68 -6.54
N ASP A 314 -7.01 -6.57 -5.85
CA ASP A 314 -7.74 -7.67 -6.48
C ASP A 314 -8.88 -7.20 -7.37
N ILE A 315 -9.63 -6.17 -6.96
CA ILE A 315 -10.64 -5.53 -7.82
C ILE A 315 -9.98 -4.93 -9.06
N MET A 316 -8.88 -4.19 -8.90
CA MET A 316 -8.16 -3.58 -10.02
C MET A 316 -7.58 -4.62 -10.98
N LYS A 317 -7.03 -5.74 -10.48
CA LYS A 317 -6.54 -6.87 -11.29
C LYS A 317 -7.69 -7.52 -12.05
N TYR A 318 -8.83 -7.75 -11.37
CA TYR A 318 -10.01 -8.31 -12.00
C TYR A 318 -10.48 -7.44 -13.16
N VAL A 319 -10.63 -6.12 -12.96
CA VAL A 319 -11.03 -5.22 -14.05
C VAL A 319 -9.99 -5.21 -15.17
N LYS A 320 -8.68 -5.17 -14.85
CA LYS A 320 -7.61 -5.24 -15.86
C LYS A 320 -7.77 -6.45 -16.77
N SER A 321 -7.98 -7.64 -16.18
CA SER A 321 -8.14 -8.90 -16.91
C SER A 321 -9.39 -8.91 -17.82
N ARG A 322 -10.38 -8.10 -17.49
CA ARG A 322 -11.67 -8.04 -18.17
C ARG A 322 -11.71 -7.00 -19.30
N VAL A 323 -10.88 -5.95 -19.28
CA VAL A 323 -10.88 -4.94 -20.35
C VAL A 323 -10.56 -5.51 -21.75
N PRO A 324 -9.55 -6.38 -21.94
CA PRO A 324 -9.29 -7.00 -23.24
C PRO A 324 -10.47 -7.82 -23.76
N VAL A 325 -11.22 -8.47 -22.86
CA VAL A 325 -12.45 -9.21 -23.19
C VAL A 325 -13.53 -8.25 -23.70
N PHE A 326 -13.72 -7.11 -23.02
CA PHE A 326 -14.66 -6.06 -23.44
C PHE A 326 -14.31 -5.47 -24.81
N LEU A 327 -13.03 -5.16 -25.03
CA LEU A 327 -12.55 -4.69 -26.33
C LEU A 327 -12.80 -5.73 -27.44
N ASN A 328 -12.68 -7.03 -27.11
CA ASN A 328 -13.02 -8.10 -28.05
C ASN A 328 -14.53 -8.14 -28.36
N GLN A 329 -15.39 -7.99 -27.36
CA GLN A 329 -16.84 -7.89 -27.54
C GLN A 329 -17.22 -6.71 -28.44
N MET A 330 -16.55 -5.56 -28.30
CA MET A 330 -16.72 -4.39 -29.18
C MET A 330 -16.22 -4.64 -30.61
N ILE A 331 -15.05 -5.28 -30.77
CA ILE A 331 -14.54 -5.66 -32.09
C ILE A 331 -15.50 -6.64 -32.79
N MET A 332 -16.08 -7.59 -32.05
CA MET A 332 -17.09 -8.52 -32.58
C MET A 332 -18.35 -7.77 -33.04
N LEU A 333 -18.84 -6.82 -32.24
CA LEU A 333 -19.99 -5.98 -32.60
C LEU A 333 -19.73 -5.21 -33.90
N GLU A 334 -18.61 -4.48 -33.96
CA GLU A 334 -18.23 -3.69 -35.14
C GLU A 334 -18.07 -4.55 -36.38
N THR A 335 -17.48 -5.75 -36.25
CA THR A 335 -17.30 -6.69 -37.37
C THR A 335 -18.64 -7.25 -37.87
N THR A 336 -19.55 -7.56 -36.94
CA THR A 336 -20.88 -8.09 -37.24
C THR A 336 -21.73 -7.03 -37.95
N VAL A 337 -21.77 -5.81 -37.39
CA VAL A 337 -22.46 -4.66 -38.01
C VAL A 337 -21.88 -4.33 -39.38
N MET A 338 -20.55 -4.32 -39.52
CA MET A 338 -19.88 -4.08 -40.81
C MET A 338 -20.31 -5.10 -41.86
N THR A 339 -20.31 -6.39 -41.53
CA THR A 339 -20.67 -7.46 -42.46
C THR A 339 -22.12 -7.33 -42.92
N HIS A 340 -23.03 -7.02 -41.97
CA HIS A 340 -24.43 -6.74 -42.29
C HIS A 340 -24.60 -5.49 -43.17
N LEU A 341 -23.81 -4.42 -42.97
CA LEU A 341 -23.85 -3.23 -43.82
C LEU A 341 -23.23 -3.45 -45.21
N GLN A 342 -22.20 -4.29 -45.32
CA GLN A 342 -21.54 -4.63 -46.59
C GLN A 342 -22.44 -5.46 -47.50
N SER A 343 -23.23 -6.38 -46.94
CA SER A 343 -24.19 -7.22 -47.68
C SER A 343 -25.37 -6.45 -48.32
N LEU A 344 -25.56 -5.16 -48.01
CA LEU A 344 -26.67 -4.36 -48.54
C LEU A 344 -26.42 -3.83 -49.95
N THR A 345 -27.37 -4.06 -50.86
CA THR A 345 -27.39 -3.49 -52.21
C THR A 345 -27.65 -1.97 -52.21
N LEU A 346 -27.30 -1.28 -53.31
CA LEU A 346 -27.52 0.18 -53.44
C LEU A 346 -29.00 0.58 -53.30
N SER A 347 -29.93 -0.26 -53.79
CA SER A 347 -31.38 -0.04 -53.63
C SER A 347 -31.81 -0.18 -52.18
N GLN A 348 -31.42 -1.28 -51.51
CA GLN A 348 -31.76 -1.51 -50.11
C GLN A 348 -31.21 -0.43 -49.19
N ARG A 349 -30.01 0.11 -49.46
CA ARG A 349 -29.46 1.25 -48.71
C ARG A 349 -30.29 2.52 -48.86
N ALA A 350 -30.90 2.75 -50.03
CA ALA A 350 -31.79 3.88 -50.25
C ALA A 350 -33.13 3.71 -49.52
N ASP A 351 -33.68 2.49 -49.52
CA ASP A 351 -34.92 2.15 -48.80
C ASP A 351 -34.75 2.25 -47.28
N ILE A 352 -33.63 1.76 -46.76
CA ILE A 352 -33.24 1.89 -45.35
C ILE A 352 -33.01 3.37 -44.99
N ALA A 353 -32.36 4.14 -45.86
CA ALA A 353 -32.18 5.57 -45.66
C ALA A 353 -33.52 6.31 -45.63
N ALA A 354 -34.48 5.95 -46.48
CA ALA A 354 -35.83 6.53 -46.45
C ALA A 354 -36.56 6.26 -45.14
N TYR A 355 -36.38 5.07 -44.55
CA TYR A 355 -36.94 4.72 -43.24
C TYR A 355 -36.20 5.42 -42.08
N PHE A 356 -34.88 5.62 -42.19
CA PHE A 356 -34.09 6.29 -41.15
C PHE A 356 -34.26 7.80 -41.12
N VAL A 357 -34.58 8.47 -42.23
CA VAL A 357 -34.75 9.94 -42.24
C VAL A 357 -35.71 10.46 -41.16
N PRO A 358 -36.96 9.97 -41.03
CA PRO A 358 -37.88 10.44 -39.98
C PRO A 358 -37.41 10.08 -38.55
N GLU A 359 -36.73 8.94 -38.40
CA GLU A 359 -36.14 8.51 -37.13
C GLU A 359 -34.96 9.41 -36.72
N ILE A 360 -34.08 9.74 -37.67
CA ILE A 360 -32.97 10.68 -37.48
C ILE A 360 -33.51 12.08 -37.15
N GLU A 361 -34.59 12.53 -37.80
CA GLU A 361 -35.23 13.81 -37.45
C GLU A 361 -35.77 13.80 -36.01
N THR A 362 -36.41 12.70 -35.60
CA THR A 362 -36.91 12.52 -34.23
C THR A 362 -35.76 12.49 -33.23
N ILE A 363 -34.69 11.74 -33.52
CA ILE A 363 -33.48 11.67 -32.69
C ILE A 363 -32.81 13.04 -32.60
N LEU A 364 -32.63 13.76 -33.71
CA LEU A 364 -32.05 15.10 -33.73
C LEU A 364 -32.91 16.12 -32.96
N HIS A 365 -34.23 15.98 -33.00
CA HIS A 365 -35.16 16.80 -32.22
C HIS A 365 -35.00 16.53 -30.71
N THR A 366 -35.05 15.26 -30.31
CA THR A 366 -34.86 14.82 -28.91
C THR A 366 -33.48 15.20 -28.39
N MET A 367 -32.40 14.94 -29.15
CA MET A 367 -31.04 15.35 -28.79
C MET A 367 -30.92 16.87 -28.63
N SER A 368 -31.58 17.66 -29.48
CA SER A 368 -31.56 19.12 -29.35
C SER A 368 -32.29 19.62 -28.11
N ARG A 369 -33.42 18.99 -27.75
CA ARG A 369 -34.17 19.31 -26.54
C ARG A 369 -33.38 18.94 -25.30
N PHE A 370 -32.88 17.71 -25.24
CA PHE A 370 -31.99 17.21 -24.21
C PHE A 370 -30.77 18.13 -24.01
N THR A 371 -30.11 18.56 -25.10
CA THR A 371 -28.92 19.43 -25.00
C THR A 371 -29.28 20.85 -24.51
N LEU A 372 -30.48 21.36 -24.84
CA LEU A 372 -30.96 22.65 -24.35
C LEU A 372 -31.23 22.60 -22.84
N GLU A 373 -31.90 21.54 -22.38
CA GLU A 373 -32.15 21.28 -20.95
C GLU A 373 -30.82 21.10 -20.20
N ALA A 374 -29.86 20.37 -20.77
CA ALA A 374 -28.51 20.20 -20.21
C ALA A 374 -27.74 21.51 -20.10
N LYS A 375 -27.81 22.37 -21.12
CA LYS A 375 -27.20 23.68 -21.10
C LYS A 375 -27.80 24.56 -19.99
N SER A 376 -29.13 24.60 -19.89
CA SER A 376 -29.82 25.42 -18.88
C SER A 376 -29.51 24.96 -17.45
N ALA A 377 -29.51 23.65 -17.20
CA ALA A 377 -29.15 23.10 -15.89
C ALA A 377 -27.68 23.39 -15.53
N LEU A 378 -26.77 23.35 -16.51
CA LEU A 378 -25.36 23.70 -16.32
C LEU A 378 -25.16 25.19 -16.03
N GLU A 379 -25.93 26.08 -16.67
CA GLU A 379 -25.94 27.52 -16.38
C GLU A 379 -26.44 27.82 -14.97
N GLN A 380 -27.53 27.15 -14.54
CA GLN A 380 -28.04 27.26 -13.16
C GLN A 380 -27.05 26.73 -12.12
N ALA A 381 -26.33 25.64 -12.42
CA ALA A 381 -25.28 25.10 -11.57
C ALA A 381 -24.08 26.05 -11.43
N ILE A 382 -23.69 26.73 -12.50
CA ILE A 382 -22.62 27.74 -12.48
C ILE A 382 -23.08 28.96 -11.67
N PHE A 383 -24.32 29.43 -11.85
CA PHE A 383 -24.88 30.57 -11.16
C PHE A 383 -24.99 30.35 -9.64
N SER A 384 -25.56 29.21 -9.22
CA SER A 384 -25.66 28.82 -7.79
C SER A 384 -24.29 28.61 -7.13
N SER A 385 -23.29 28.14 -7.89
CA SER A 385 -21.91 28.04 -7.40
C SER A 385 -21.24 29.41 -7.24
N HIS A 386 -21.62 30.41 -8.06
CA HIS A 386 -21.16 31.79 -7.95
C HIS A 386 -21.78 32.52 -6.73
N GLU A 387 -23.06 32.29 -6.42
CA GLU A 387 -23.71 32.90 -5.25
C GLU A 387 -23.11 32.40 -3.92
N LYS A 388 -22.82 31.09 -3.81
CA LYS A 388 -22.17 30.52 -2.62
C LYS A 388 -20.80 31.14 -2.32
N VAL A 389 -20.04 31.55 -3.34
CA VAL A 389 -18.73 32.21 -3.16
C VAL A 389 -18.87 33.65 -2.66
N ASN A 390 -19.97 34.34 -3.01
CA ASN A 390 -20.22 35.69 -2.54
C ASN A 390 -20.81 35.72 -1.13
N SER A 391 -21.59 34.71 -0.72
CA SER A 391 -22.09 34.59 0.65
C SER A 391 -21.00 34.21 1.66
N ASP A 392 -20.06 33.32 1.28
CA ASP A 392 -18.95 32.89 2.17
C ASP A 392 -17.93 34.02 2.42
N LYS A 393 -17.91 35.05 1.55
CA LYS A 393 -17.11 36.28 1.74
C LYS A 393 -17.77 37.27 2.71
N THR A 394 -19.07 37.17 2.97
CA THR A 394 -19.81 38.15 3.77
C THR A 394 -20.03 37.74 5.22
N GLU A 395 -19.87 36.45 5.59
CA GLU A 395 -20.13 35.97 6.96
C GLU A 395 -18.89 35.82 7.89
N LYS A 396 -17.66 36.08 7.42
CA LYS A 396 -16.45 35.98 8.28
C LYS A 396 -15.61 37.27 8.33
N SER A 397 -16.27 38.40 8.53
CA SER A 397 -15.62 39.66 8.91
C SER A 397 -15.93 40.02 10.37
N GLU A 398 -15.71 39.09 11.31
CA GLU A 398 -15.58 39.43 12.73
C GLU A 398 -14.34 38.78 13.34
N LYS A 399 -13.67 39.60 14.16
CA LYS A 399 -12.30 39.44 14.68
C LYS A 399 -12.14 38.14 15.49
N HIS A 400 -11.54 37.12 14.89
CA HIS A 400 -10.81 36.08 15.62
C HIS A 400 -9.42 35.94 15.03
N LYS A 401 -8.40 36.00 15.88
CA LYS A 401 -7.01 35.69 15.55
C LYS A 401 -6.97 34.23 15.10
N TRP A 402 -6.86 33.97 13.80
CA TRP A 402 -6.83 32.61 13.24
C TRP A 402 -5.41 32.05 13.26
N GLY A 403 -5.30 30.72 13.38
CA GLY A 403 -4.03 30.00 13.27
C GLY A 403 -3.50 30.04 11.84
N ILE A 404 -2.17 29.98 11.68
CA ILE A 404 -1.51 30.11 10.37
C ILE A 404 -1.74 28.85 9.50
N GLY A 405 -2.07 27.67 10.07
CA GLY A 405 -2.51 26.49 9.32
C GLY A 405 -3.87 26.63 8.62
N ASP A 406 -4.79 27.41 9.20
CA ASP A 406 -6.12 27.67 8.63
C ASP A 406 -6.03 28.41 7.28
N SER A 407 -4.97 29.20 7.05
CA SER A 407 -4.81 29.98 5.82
C SER A 407 -4.44 29.11 4.62
N LEU A 408 -3.58 28.10 4.79
CA LEU A 408 -3.21 27.18 3.71
C LEU A 408 -4.42 26.32 3.30
N GLY A 409 -5.14 25.75 4.27
CA GLY A 409 -6.36 24.98 4.01
C GLY A 409 -7.41 25.78 3.24
N ARG A 410 -7.60 27.06 3.59
CA ARG A 410 -8.51 27.97 2.87
C ARG A 410 -7.98 28.37 1.49
N THR A 411 -6.69 28.65 1.36
CA THR A 411 -6.05 29.03 0.09
C THR A 411 -6.14 27.89 -0.92
N LEU A 412 -5.84 26.66 -0.49
CA LEU A 412 -5.97 25.46 -1.30
C LEU A 412 -7.44 25.19 -1.66
N LYS A 413 -8.36 25.30 -0.70
CA LYS A 413 -9.81 25.15 -0.95
C LYS A 413 -10.33 26.18 -1.95
N HIS A 414 -9.89 27.44 -1.84
CA HIS A 414 -10.23 28.50 -2.78
C HIS A 414 -9.64 28.27 -4.17
N ALA A 415 -8.38 27.82 -4.27
CA ALA A 415 -7.74 27.45 -5.54
C ALA A 415 -8.45 26.27 -6.22
N LEU A 416 -8.85 25.25 -5.46
CA LEU A 416 -9.62 24.09 -5.95
C LEU A 416 -11.00 24.52 -6.49
N HIS A 417 -11.73 25.38 -5.77
CA HIS A 417 -13.00 25.91 -6.26
C HIS A 417 -12.85 26.83 -7.49
N LEU A 418 -11.77 27.62 -7.58
CA LEU A 418 -11.53 28.43 -8.78
C LEU A 418 -11.20 27.55 -9.99
N LYS A 419 -10.47 26.44 -9.79
CA LYS A 419 -10.21 25.43 -10.81
C LYS A 419 -11.49 24.69 -11.21
N GLU A 420 -12.37 24.40 -10.25
CA GLU A 420 -13.72 23.86 -10.50
C GLU A 420 -14.50 24.77 -11.44
N LEU A 421 -14.58 26.07 -11.13
CA LEU A 421 -15.25 27.08 -11.95
C LEU A 421 -14.66 27.16 -13.36
N LYS A 422 -13.33 27.16 -13.49
CA LYS A 422 -12.67 27.16 -14.82
C LYS A 422 -12.99 25.90 -15.63
N LYS A 423 -12.94 24.71 -15.01
CA LYS A 423 -13.27 23.44 -15.68
C LYS A 423 -14.75 23.38 -16.07
N LEU A 424 -15.65 23.82 -15.18
CA LEU A 424 -17.08 23.84 -15.43
C LEU A 424 -17.45 24.85 -16.53
N LYS A 425 -16.79 26.01 -16.55
CA LYS A 425 -16.91 27.00 -17.63
C LYS A 425 -16.39 26.45 -18.95
N HIS A 426 -15.22 25.81 -18.96
CA HIS A 426 -14.69 25.17 -20.18
C HIS A 426 -15.59 24.03 -20.67
N PHE A 427 -16.14 23.22 -19.76
CA PHE A 427 -17.12 22.18 -20.10
C PHE A 427 -18.40 22.80 -20.66
N HIS A 428 -18.89 23.89 -20.07
CA HIS A 428 -20.04 24.64 -20.58
C HIS A 428 -19.78 25.25 -21.96
N GLU A 429 -18.61 25.84 -22.18
CA GLU A 429 -18.19 26.39 -23.47
C GLU A 429 -18.11 25.29 -24.54
N LYS A 430 -17.47 24.15 -24.22
CA LYS A 430 -17.37 23.00 -25.13
C LYS A 430 -18.74 22.38 -25.43
N THR A 431 -19.59 22.24 -24.41
CA THR A 431 -20.96 21.74 -24.56
C THR A 431 -21.82 22.71 -25.37
N SER A 432 -21.68 24.02 -25.15
CA SER A 432 -22.35 25.06 -25.96
C SER A 432 -21.85 25.08 -27.41
N ALA A 433 -20.55 24.86 -27.65
CA ALA A 433 -20.00 24.76 -29.00
C ALA A 433 -20.57 23.53 -29.73
N CYS A 434 -20.55 22.36 -29.08
CA CYS A 434 -21.15 21.14 -29.61
C CYS A 434 -22.67 21.31 -29.86
N PHE A 435 -23.37 22.04 -28.99
CA PHE A 435 -24.78 22.39 -29.20
C PHE A 435 -24.99 23.27 -30.44
N MET A 436 -24.14 24.27 -30.65
CA MET A 436 -24.23 25.12 -31.84
C MET A 436 -23.97 24.31 -33.12
N ASP A 437 -23.02 23.38 -33.08
CA ASP A 437 -22.73 22.48 -34.20
C ASP A 437 -23.89 21.51 -34.45
N LEU A 438 -24.44 20.87 -33.41
CA LEU A 438 -25.62 20.00 -33.52
C LEU A 438 -26.85 20.76 -34.03
N LYS A 439 -27.06 21.99 -33.56
CA LYS A 439 -28.15 22.86 -34.01
C LYS A 439 -27.95 23.28 -35.47
N LYS A 440 -26.70 23.54 -35.89
CA LYS A 440 -26.34 23.85 -37.28
C LYS A 440 -26.54 22.65 -38.19
N GLU A 441 -26.04 21.47 -37.81
CA GLU A 441 -26.24 20.21 -38.53
C GLU A 441 -27.72 19.86 -38.64
N ARG A 442 -28.49 19.98 -37.55
CA ARG A 442 -29.94 19.81 -37.58
C ARG A 442 -30.62 20.78 -38.54
N SER A 443 -30.28 22.07 -38.47
CA SER A 443 -30.90 23.09 -39.34
C SER A 443 -30.55 22.82 -40.81
N HIS A 444 -29.30 22.44 -41.09
CA HIS A 444 -28.85 22.06 -42.42
C HIS A 444 -29.51 20.78 -42.92
N PHE A 445 -29.78 19.81 -42.03
CA PHE A 445 -30.49 18.58 -42.37
C PHE A 445 -31.98 18.83 -42.63
N ILE A 446 -32.66 19.62 -41.80
CA ILE A 446 -34.09 19.93 -41.92
C ILE A 446 -34.41 20.68 -43.22
N VAL A 447 -33.54 21.61 -43.65
CA VAL A 447 -33.73 22.45 -44.85
C VAL A 447 -33.59 21.66 -46.16
N LYS A 448 -32.94 20.48 -46.16
CA LYS A 448 -32.78 19.64 -47.36
C LYS A 448 -34.13 19.10 -47.84
N SER A 449 -34.27 18.92 -49.15
CA SER A 449 -35.43 18.21 -49.72
C SER A 449 -35.45 16.75 -49.25
N GLN A 450 -36.62 16.11 -49.23
CA GLN A 450 -36.73 14.71 -48.79
C GLN A 450 -35.83 13.77 -49.59
N ALA A 451 -35.70 14.00 -50.91
CA ALA A 451 -34.80 13.21 -51.77
C ALA A 451 -33.31 13.43 -51.42
N ASP A 452 -32.93 14.65 -51.03
CA ASP A 452 -31.56 14.97 -50.63
C ASP A 452 -31.22 14.46 -49.23
N LYS A 453 -32.19 14.42 -48.31
CA LYS A 453 -32.06 13.78 -46.99
C LYS A 453 -31.75 12.29 -47.14
N VAL A 454 -32.54 11.58 -47.96
CA VAL A 454 -32.33 10.16 -48.26
C VAL A 454 -30.96 9.93 -48.90
N ARG A 455 -30.57 10.75 -49.87
CA ARG A 455 -29.24 10.66 -50.51
C ARG A 455 -28.10 10.91 -49.52
N SER A 456 -28.27 11.87 -48.61
CA SER A 456 -27.30 12.18 -47.54
C SER A 456 -27.13 11.02 -46.55
N VAL A 457 -28.23 10.44 -46.06
CA VAL A 457 -28.21 9.30 -45.13
C VAL A 457 -27.64 8.05 -45.81
N SER A 458 -28.01 7.79 -47.06
CA SER A 458 -27.45 6.69 -47.85
C SER A 458 -25.94 6.85 -48.07
N HIS A 459 -25.46 8.08 -48.30
CA HIS A 459 -24.03 8.39 -48.35
C HIS A 459 -23.35 8.15 -47.00
N SER A 460 -23.95 8.54 -45.88
CA SER A 460 -23.41 8.28 -44.54
C SER A 460 -23.33 6.79 -44.21
N LEU A 461 -24.33 6.00 -44.59
CA LEU A 461 -24.29 4.53 -44.44
C LEU A 461 -23.15 3.91 -45.25
N ARG A 462 -22.87 4.43 -46.46
CA ARG A 462 -21.70 4.00 -47.25
C ARG A 462 -20.40 4.41 -46.57
N HIS A 463 -20.30 5.65 -46.09
CA HIS A 463 -19.12 6.14 -45.39
C HIS A 463 -18.83 5.39 -44.08
N LEU A 464 -19.87 4.94 -43.36
CA LEU A 464 -19.70 4.09 -42.17
C LEU A 464 -19.02 2.75 -42.50
N VAL A 465 -19.32 2.15 -43.66
CA VAL A 465 -18.65 0.91 -44.11
C VAL A 465 -17.14 1.12 -44.29
N ASP A 466 -16.72 2.32 -44.70
CA ASP A 466 -15.30 2.65 -44.88
C ASP A 466 -14.60 3.03 -43.55
N LEU A 467 -15.33 3.61 -42.59
CA LEU A 467 -14.79 4.02 -41.29
C LEU A 467 -14.61 2.86 -40.30
N VAL A 468 -15.55 1.91 -40.27
CA VAL A 468 -15.55 0.81 -39.27
C VAL A 468 -14.25 -0.02 -39.31
N PRO A 469 -13.67 -0.40 -40.46
CA PRO A 469 -12.38 -1.09 -40.51
C PRO A 469 -11.24 -0.33 -39.82
N VAL A 470 -11.21 1.00 -39.95
CA VAL A 470 -10.20 1.85 -39.30
C VAL A 470 -10.39 1.84 -37.78
N HIS A 471 -11.63 1.88 -37.31
CA HIS A 471 -11.95 1.77 -35.88
C HIS A 471 -11.56 0.40 -35.31
N ILE A 472 -11.86 -0.69 -36.01
CA ILE A 472 -11.46 -2.04 -35.61
C ILE A 472 -9.94 -2.15 -35.46
N VAL A 473 -9.16 -1.61 -36.41
CA VAL A 473 -7.68 -1.60 -36.32
C VAL A 473 -7.20 -0.79 -35.11
N ARG A 474 -7.83 0.36 -34.82
CA ARG A 474 -7.52 1.15 -33.63
C ARG A 474 -7.87 0.43 -32.33
N LEU A 475 -9.02 -0.25 -32.26
CA LEU A 475 -9.41 -1.05 -31.10
C LEU A 475 -8.46 -2.23 -30.87
N ARG A 476 -8.00 -2.91 -31.94
CA ARG A 476 -6.98 -3.96 -31.82
C ARG A 476 -5.66 -3.42 -31.29
N LYS A 477 -5.20 -2.27 -31.80
CA LYS A 477 -3.99 -1.60 -31.31
C LYS A 477 -4.13 -1.17 -29.85
N LEU A 478 -5.31 -0.69 -29.45
CA LEU A 478 -5.60 -0.34 -28.06
C LEU A 478 -5.59 -1.57 -27.16
N LYS A 479 -6.17 -2.69 -27.61
CA LYS A 479 -6.15 -3.98 -26.90
C LYS A 479 -4.72 -4.46 -26.66
N THR A 480 -3.88 -4.52 -27.69
CA THR A 480 -2.48 -4.95 -27.55
C THR A 480 -1.69 -3.98 -26.68
N ALA A 481 -1.90 -2.66 -26.82
CA ALA A 481 -1.24 -1.68 -25.98
C ALA A 481 -1.63 -1.82 -24.50
N LEU A 482 -2.90 -2.10 -24.19
CA LEU A 482 -3.36 -2.25 -22.81
C LEU A 482 -2.87 -3.54 -22.15
N ASP A 483 -2.74 -4.61 -22.93
CA ASP A 483 -2.31 -5.93 -22.44
C ASP A 483 -0.78 -5.99 -22.25
N GLU A 484 -0.02 -5.50 -23.24
CA GLU A 484 1.44 -5.66 -23.29
C GLU A 484 2.21 -4.43 -22.78
N LYS A 485 1.71 -3.20 -22.99
CA LYS A 485 2.48 -1.97 -22.74
C LYS A 485 2.16 -1.28 -21.43
N VAL A 486 0.98 -1.50 -20.86
CA VAL A 486 0.56 -0.83 -19.63
C VAL A 486 1.04 -1.63 -18.42
N THR A 487 2.04 -1.08 -17.75
CA THR A 487 2.59 -1.64 -16.50
C THR A 487 1.52 -1.68 -15.39
N TRP A 488 1.76 -2.47 -14.33
CA TRP A 488 0.84 -2.50 -13.18
C TRP A 488 0.71 -1.12 -12.51
N LYS A 489 1.81 -0.37 -12.38
CA LYS A 489 1.85 1.00 -11.84
C LYS A 489 0.93 1.93 -12.66
N GLU A 490 1.08 1.92 -13.99
CA GLU A 490 0.27 2.74 -14.88
C GLU A 490 -1.21 2.35 -14.90
N TRP A 491 -1.52 1.05 -14.81
CA TRP A 491 -2.90 0.60 -14.72
C TRP A 491 -3.57 1.10 -13.43
N LYS A 492 -2.91 0.94 -12.27
CA LYS A 492 -3.43 1.46 -10.98
C LYS A 492 -3.73 2.96 -11.08
N TYR A 493 -2.81 3.70 -11.68
CA TYR A 493 -2.95 5.13 -11.93
C TYR A 493 -4.18 5.45 -12.81
N ILE A 494 -4.30 4.81 -13.98
CA ILE A 494 -5.41 5.03 -14.92
C ILE A 494 -6.75 4.67 -14.26
N PHE A 495 -6.79 3.54 -13.56
CA PHE A 495 -7.99 3.04 -12.91
C PHE A 495 -8.46 3.99 -11.80
N LYS A 496 -7.61 4.31 -10.82
CA LYS A 496 -7.94 5.23 -9.71
C LYS A 496 -8.31 6.62 -10.23
N MET A 497 -7.66 7.08 -11.29
CA MET A 497 -8.01 8.35 -11.94
C MET A 497 -9.40 8.29 -12.60
N ALA A 498 -9.70 7.24 -13.37
CA ALA A 498 -10.96 7.10 -14.07
C ALA A 498 -12.15 6.98 -13.10
N THR A 499 -12.04 6.12 -12.08
CA THR A 499 -13.10 5.94 -11.08
C THR A 499 -13.36 7.22 -10.29
N SER A 500 -12.31 7.94 -9.91
CA SER A 500 -12.43 9.20 -9.17
C SER A 500 -13.11 10.29 -10.01
N LYS A 501 -12.78 10.41 -11.30
CA LYS A 501 -13.42 11.38 -12.22
C LYS A 501 -14.91 11.09 -12.39
N VAL A 502 -15.28 9.81 -12.54
CA VAL A 502 -16.68 9.38 -12.70
C VAL A 502 -17.48 9.64 -11.43
N SER A 503 -16.94 9.26 -10.26
CA SER A 503 -17.61 9.50 -8.97
C SER A 503 -17.75 10.99 -8.67
N TRP A 504 -16.76 11.82 -9.00
CA TRP A 504 -16.88 13.28 -8.90
C TRP A 504 -17.99 13.84 -9.80
N GLY A 505 -18.01 13.42 -11.07
CA GLY A 505 -19.07 13.82 -12.01
C GLY A 505 -20.45 13.48 -11.47
N LEU A 506 -20.61 12.26 -10.93
CA LEU A 506 -21.84 11.82 -10.28
C LEU A 506 -22.20 12.65 -9.05
N SER A 507 -21.23 12.92 -8.15
CA SER A 507 -21.46 13.75 -6.96
C SER A 507 -21.96 15.15 -7.31
N LYS A 508 -21.52 15.71 -8.45
CA LYS A 508 -22.00 17.01 -8.92
C LYS A 508 -23.42 16.92 -9.48
N VAL A 509 -23.73 15.86 -10.23
CA VAL A 509 -25.10 15.58 -10.69
C VAL A 509 -26.05 15.42 -9.49
N GLN A 510 -25.63 14.71 -8.44
CA GLN A 510 -26.39 14.56 -7.19
C GLN A 510 -26.59 15.89 -6.45
N SER A 511 -25.58 16.75 -6.41
CA SER A 511 -25.65 18.07 -5.73
C SER A 511 -26.60 19.05 -6.43
N ASN A 512 -26.77 18.89 -7.75
CA ASN A 512 -27.63 19.74 -8.60
C ASN A 512 -28.87 18.97 -9.08
N ARG A 513 -29.30 17.98 -8.30
CA ARG A 513 -30.37 17.05 -8.68
C ARG A 513 -31.65 17.76 -9.11
N GLU A 514 -32.08 18.80 -8.40
CA GLU A 514 -33.31 19.55 -8.69
C GLU A 514 -33.30 20.19 -10.08
N SER A 515 -32.17 20.77 -10.50
CA SER A 515 -32.00 21.37 -11.83
C SER A 515 -31.87 20.33 -12.95
N LEU A 516 -31.40 19.12 -12.64
CA LEU A 516 -31.16 18.04 -13.61
C LEU A 516 -32.30 17.02 -13.69
N GLN A 517 -33.29 17.09 -12.79
CA GLN A 517 -34.45 16.21 -12.77
C GLN A 517 -35.23 16.14 -14.10
N PRO A 518 -35.52 17.24 -14.84
CA PRO A 518 -36.20 17.14 -16.13
C PRO A 518 -35.40 16.34 -17.17
N MET A 519 -34.07 16.52 -17.19
CA MET A 519 -33.17 15.75 -18.05
C MET A 519 -33.18 14.27 -17.69
N ILE A 520 -33.08 13.94 -16.40
CA ILE A 520 -33.09 12.55 -15.91
C ILE A 520 -34.41 11.87 -16.28
N ASN A 521 -35.54 12.58 -16.13
CA ASN A 521 -36.86 12.07 -16.52
C ASN A 521 -36.96 11.84 -18.04
N GLU A 522 -36.42 12.74 -18.86
CA GLU A 522 -36.34 12.55 -20.31
C GLU A 522 -35.47 11.34 -20.68
N MET A 523 -34.33 11.12 -20.00
CA MET A 523 -33.51 9.92 -20.20
C MET A 523 -34.27 8.64 -19.85
N CYS A 524 -35.01 8.62 -18.74
CA CYS A 524 -35.85 7.49 -18.35
C CYS A 524 -36.94 7.20 -19.39
N GLU A 525 -37.57 8.24 -19.96
CA GLU A 525 -38.57 8.14 -21.02
C GLU A 525 -38.01 7.67 -22.36
N ILE A 526 -36.74 7.96 -22.66
CA ILE A 526 -36.05 7.49 -23.86
C ILE A 526 -35.63 6.02 -23.70
N VAL A 527 -35.03 5.66 -22.57
CA VAL A 527 -34.48 4.32 -22.34
C VAL A 527 -35.60 3.30 -22.06
N ARG A 528 -36.66 3.70 -21.32
CA ARG A 528 -37.82 2.86 -20.92
C ARG A 528 -37.42 1.48 -20.41
N SER A 529 -36.49 1.42 -19.46
CA SER A 529 -36.02 0.18 -18.84
C SER A 529 -36.08 0.27 -17.32
N GLU A 530 -36.73 -0.71 -16.69
CA GLU A 530 -36.80 -0.81 -15.23
C GLU A 530 -35.41 -1.04 -14.60
N GLN A 531 -34.53 -1.78 -15.27
CA GLN A 531 -33.16 -2.01 -14.81
C GLN A 531 -32.32 -0.72 -14.82
N PHE A 532 -32.53 0.13 -15.83
CA PHE A 532 -31.89 1.44 -15.91
C PHE A 532 -32.41 2.35 -14.79
N ASN A 533 -33.73 2.40 -14.58
CA ASN A 533 -34.34 3.19 -13.49
C ASN A 533 -33.84 2.71 -12.11
N SER A 534 -33.77 1.41 -11.87
CA SER A 534 -33.21 0.84 -10.63
C SER A 534 -31.74 1.24 -10.43
N SER A 535 -30.97 1.31 -11.53
CA SER A 535 -29.57 1.77 -11.47
C SER A 535 -29.49 3.26 -11.11
N LEU A 536 -30.38 4.11 -11.66
CA LEU A 536 -30.46 5.52 -11.31
C LEU A 536 -30.92 5.77 -9.87
N VAL A 537 -31.84 4.95 -9.34
CA VAL A 537 -32.24 4.98 -7.92
C VAL A 537 -31.06 4.61 -7.03
N THR A 538 -30.29 3.57 -7.39
CA THR A 538 -29.07 3.19 -6.67
C THR A 538 -28.03 4.33 -6.67
N LEU A 539 -27.95 5.07 -7.77
CA LEU A 539 -27.12 6.27 -7.91
C LEU A 539 -27.71 7.51 -7.20
N GLY A 540 -28.87 7.42 -6.54
CA GLY A 540 -29.51 8.55 -5.84
C GLY A 540 -29.98 9.67 -6.76
N LEU A 541 -30.21 9.38 -8.04
CA LEU A 541 -30.64 10.35 -9.05
C LEU A 541 -32.17 10.43 -9.18
N VAL A 542 -32.88 9.38 -8.79
CA VAL A 542 -34.34 9.26 -8.86
C VAL A 542 -34.88 8.77 -7.51
N ASP A 543 -36.01 9.32 -7.04
CA ASP A 543 -36.61 8.90 -5.77
C ASP A 543 -37.21 7.49 -5.87
N PRO A 544 -37.19 6.67 -4.79
CA PRO A 544 -37.67 5.28 -4.80
C PRO A 544 -39.18 5.05 -5.03
N GLY A 545 -39.93 6.00 -5.58
CA GLY A 545 -41.39 5.90 -5.77
C GLY A 545 -41.97 6.68 -6.97
N GLY A 546 -41.14 7.30 -7.81
CA GLY A 546 -41.61 8.08 -8.97
C GLY A 546 -41.75 7.24 -10.23
N SER A 547 -42.90 6.59 -10.41
CA SER A 547 -43.32 6.13 -11.74
C SER A 547 -43.89 7.34 -12.52
N PRO A 548 -43.56 7.57 -13.81
CA PRO A 548 -43.94 8.79 -14.56
C PRO A 548 -45.43 8.90 -14.93
N ALA A 549 -46.31 8.15 -14.27
CA ALA A 549 -47.72 8.01 -14.65
C ALA A 549 -48.71 8.43 -13.55
N SER A 550 -48.65 9.67 -13.04
CA SER A 550 -49.82 10.27 -12.33
C SER A 550 -49.79 11.79 -12.12
N ALA A 551 -49.18 12.58 -13.02
CA ALA A 551 -49.23 14.05 -12.91
C ALA A 551 -50.30 14.64 -13.85
N ALA A 552 -51.58 14.39 -13.58
CA ALA A 552 -52.67 15.14 -14.19
C ALA A 552 -53.89 15.20 -13.28
N SER A 553 -53.86 16.13 -12.30
CA SER A 553 -55.00 17.01 -11.95
C SER A 553 -54.81 17.59 -10.54
N SER A 554 -54.56 18.90 -10.45
CA SER A 554 -55.27 19.75 -9.48
C SER A 554 -54.83 21.21 -9.66
N SER A 555 -55.76 22.02 -10.17
CA SER A 555 -55.71 23.48 -10.16
C SER A 555 -55.80 24.05 -8.73
N PRO A 556 -55.43 25.33 -8.50
CA PRO A 556 -55.24 25.89 -7.17
C PRO A 556 -56.48 26.66 -6.67
N ALA A 557 -56.76 26.59 -5.36
CA ALA A 557 -57.64 27.51 -4.64
C ALA A 557 -57.31 27.50 -3.13
N PRO A 558 -57.58 28.59 -2.38
CA PRO A 558 -56.58 29.17 -1.48
C PRO A 558 -56.83 28.96 0.02
N ALA A 559 -55.80 29.36 0.77
CA ALA A 559 -55.62 29.30 2.21
C ALA A 559 -56.79 29.83 3.05
N ILE A 560 -57.14 29.09 4.11
CA ILE A 560 -57.70 29.64 5.36
C ILE A 560 -57.10 28.88 6.56
N SER A 561 -56.63 29.68 7.51
CA SER A 561 -56.10 29.38 8.85
C SER A 561 -57.14 28.81 9.81
N SER A 562 -56.76 27.89 10.71
CA SER A 562 -57.16 27.90 12.14
C SER A 562 -56.62 26.70 12.95
N THR A 563 -55.75 27.00 13.91
CA THR A 563 -55.74 26.60 15.33
C THR A 563 -56.19 25.20 15.79
N ASN A 564 -55.23 24.47 16.39
CA ASN A 564 -55.19 23.80 17.70
C ASN A 564 -56.38 22.99 18.31
N THR A 565 -55.96 22.04 19.16
CA THR A 565 -56.67 21.16 20.13
C THR A 565 -57.09 19.80 19.55
N GLY A 566 -56.89 18.63 20.18
CA GLY A 566 -56.42 18.25 21.51
C GLY A 566 -57.14 16.95 21.96
N THR A 567 -56.38 16.01 22.52
CA THR A 567 -56.76 14.95 23.51
C THR A 567 -57.54 13.66 23.15
N GLY A 568 -56.94 12.52 23.56
CA GLY A 568 -57.53 11.30 24.18
C GLY A 568 -58.27 10.31 23.26
N THR A 569 -58.29 8.98 23.44
CA THR A 569 -57.84 8.04 24.47
C THR A 569 -58.09 6.59 23.98
N THR A 570 -57.14 5.67 24.26
CA THR A 570 -57.26 4.22 24.57
C THR A 570 -58.28 3.29 23.86
N THR A 571 -57.79 2.17 23.29
CA THR A 571 -58.03 0.77 23.76
C THR A 571 -57.28 -0.28 22.89
N VAL A 572 -56.84 -1.38 23.53
CA VAL A 572 -56.03 -2.55 23.08
C VAL A 572 -56.90 -3.80 23.40
N PRO A 573 -56.91 -4.95 22.66
CA PRO A 573 -55.79 -5.91 22.56
C PRO A 573 -55.59 -6.69 21.22
N GLY A 574 -54.38 -7.25 21.05
CA GLY A 574 -53.85 -7.92 19.83
C GLY A 574 -54.33 -9.37 19.57
N PRO A 575 -53.63 -10.24 18.79
CA PRO A 575 -52.19 -10.19 18.45
C PRO A 575 -51.76 -10.56 16.99
N ILE A 576 -50.45 -10.35 16.75
CA ILE A 576 -49.51 -10.87 15.70
C ILE A 576 -49.52 -10.20 14.30
N PRO A 577 -48.36 -9.60 13.90
CA PRO A 577 -47.83 -9.84 12.57
C PRO A 577 -46.31 -10.08 12.52
N SER A 578 -45.92 -10.99 11.63
CA SER A 578 -44.59 -11.07 11.01
C SER A 578 -44.36 -9.86 10.10
N LYS A 579 -43.33 -9.04 10.36
CA LYS A 579 -42.74 -8.13 9.38
C LYS A 579 -41.25 -7.95 9.62
N GLU A 580 -40.49 -8.22 8.56
CA GLU A 580 -39.18 -7.65 8.31
C GLU A 580 -39.27 -6.11 8.39
N SER A 581 -38.43 -5.52 9.23
CA SER A 581 -38.31 -4.08 9.38
C SER A 581 -36.90 -3.63 9.01
N THR A 582 -36.84 -2.91 7.89
CA THR A 582 -36.09 -1.65 7.73
C THR A 582 -35.53 -1.10 9.04
N PHE A 583 -34.21 -1.08 9.18
CA PHE A 583 -33.53 -0.34 10.24
C PHE A 583 -33.30 1.11 9.81
N SER A 584 -34.06 2.00 10.46
CA SER A 584 -33.81 3.43 10.54
C SER A 584 -32.53 3.69 11.34
N ALA A 585 -31.77 4.68 10.87
CA ALA A 585 -30.62 5.24 11.54
C ALA A 585 -30.94 5.67 12.98
N VAL A 586 -30.19 5.13 13.94
CA VAL A 586 -30.04 5.69 15.27
C VAL A 586 -28.79 6.56 15.24
N ALA A 587 -28.99 7.85 15.49
CA ALA A 587 -27.94 8.82 15.67
C ALA A 587 -27.02 8.40 16.84
N SER A 588 -25.76 8.10 16.53
CA SER A 588 -24.67 8.09 17.51
C SER A 588 -23.95 9.43 17.43
N SER A 589 -24.10 10.20 18.50
CA SER A 589 -23.27 11.36 18.85
C SER A 589 -21.79 10.98 18.90
N GLY A 590 -20.96 11.76 18.22
CA GLY A 590 -19.51 11.59 18.21
C GLY A 590 -18.96 11.75 16.80
N SER A 591 -18.86 13.00 16.35
CA SER A 591 -18.16 13.44 15.14
C SER A 591 -16.91 12.60 14.85
N THR A 592 -16.98 11.75 13.81
CA THR A 592 -15.85 11.05 13.19
C THR A 592 -14.77 12.06 12.79
N LYS A 593 -13.62 12.03 13.47
CA LYS A 593 -12.35 12.56 12.95
C LYS A 593 -12.03 11.74 11.70
N TYR A 594 -12.22 12.35 10.53
CA TYR A 594 -12.04 11.73 9.22
C TYR A 594 -10.59 11.23 9.05
N ALA A 595 -10.46 9.96 8.63
CA ALA A 595 -9.33 9.44 7.86
C ALA A 595 -7.93 9.54 8.51
N GLN A 596 -7.59 8.57 9.37
CA GLN A 596 -6.26 7.96 9.29
C GLN A 596 -6.10 7.45 7.85
N LEU A 597 -5.24 8.10 7.09
CA LEU A 597 -5.14 7.95 5.65
C LEU A 597 -4.52 6.61 5.26
N SER A 598 -5.24 5.87 4.40
CA SER A 598 -4.75 4.73 3.61
C SER A 598 -4.34 3.42 4.32
N CYS A 599 -4.55 3.26 5.62
CA CYS A 599 -4.33 1.97 6.29
C CYS A 599 -5.63 1.46 6.93
N VAL A 600 -6.55 0.91 6.13
CA VAL A 600 -7.32 -0.22 6.68
C VAL A 600 -6.27 -1.30 6.89
N GLU A 601 -5.81 -1.43 8.13
CA GLU A 601 -4.90 -2.47 8.56
C GLU A 601 -5.50 -3.80 8.10
N SER A 602 -4.72 -4.58 7.35
CA SER A 602 -5.24 -5.83 6.80
C SER A 602 -5.77 -6.66 7.97
N LEU A 603 -7.01 -7.15 7.86
CA LEU A 603 -7.61 -8.02 8.87
C LEU A 603 -6.74 -9.27 9.16
N CYS A 604 -5.77 -9.55 8.29
CA CYS A 604 -4.86 -10.69 8.35
C CYS A 604 -3.43 -10.36 8.83
N VAL A 605 -3.19 -9.13 9.31
CA VAL A 605 -1.90 -8.73 9.89
C VAL A 605 -2.08 -8.58 11.40
N SER A 606 -1.18 -9.16 12.17
CA SER A 606 -1.20 -9.02 13.62
C SER A 606 -0.88 -7.59 14.02
N PRO A 607 -1.51 -7.08 15.09
CA PRO A 607 -1.22 -5.74 15.58
C PRO A 607 0.24 -5.64 16.03
N SER A 608 0.80 -4.42 15.95
CA SER A 608 2.08 -4.13 16.59
C SER A 608 2.03 -4.36 18.09
N ALA A 609 3.18 -4.60 18.69
CA ALA A 609 3.29 -4.96 20.10
C ALA A 609 2.64 -3.92 21.04
N ASN A 610 2.73 -2.63 20.71
CA ASN A 610 2.11 -1.53 21.47
C ASN A 610 0.57 -1.56 21.46
N ASN A 611 -0.01 -2.05 20.36
CA ASN A 611 -1.46 -2.12 20.14
C ASN A 611 -2.04 -3.50 20.49
N SER A 612 -1.20 -4.51 20.70
CA SER A 612 -1.59 -5.87 21.04
C SER A 612 -2.03 -6.00 22.50
N SER A 613 -3.22 -6.55 22.72
CA SER A 613 -3.69 -6.84 24.08
C SER A 613 -2.95 -8.03 24.70
N SER A 614 -2.57 -8.98 23.84
CA SER A 614 -1.81 -10.18 24.19
C SER A 614 -0.40 -9.81 24.62
N ALA A 615 0.27 -8.85 23.96
CA ALA A 615 1.59 -8.37 24.38
C ALA A 615 1.57 -7.74 25.78
N LYS A 616 0.57 -6.88 26.07
CA LYS A 616 0.41 -6.24 27.39
C LYS A 616 0.20 -7.28 28.50
N ARG A 617 -0.69 -8.25 28.28
CA ARG A 617 -0.95 -9.34 29.23
C ARG A 617 0.23 -10.29 29.36
N CYS A 618 0.97 -10.52 28.28
CA CYS A 618 2.17 -11.35 28.26
C CYS A 618 3.26 -10.71 29.15
N LEU A 619 3.49 -9.40 29.03
CA LEU A 619 4.41 -8.67 29.91
C LEU A 619 3.97 -8.74 31.39
N GLU A 620 2.68 -8.58 31.67
CA GLU A 620 2.14 -8.72 33.04
C GLU A 620 2.33 -10.15 33.58
N LEU A 621 2.16 -11.17 32.73
CA LEU A 621 2.41 -12.57 33.08
C LEU A 621 3.88 -12.80 33.48
N PHE A 622 4.83 -12.20 32.77
CA PHE A 622 6.25 -12.27 33.16
C PHE A 622 6.51 -11.59 34.50
N ARG A 623 5.99 -10.37 34.70
CA ARG A 623 6.20 -9.60 35.94
C ARG A 623 5.59 -10.25 37.18
N THR A 624 4.47 -10.95 37.02
CA THR A 624 3.81 -11.69 38.12
C THR A 624 4.41 -13.07 38.37
N ALA A 625 5.21 -13.59 37.43
CA ALA A 625 5.86 -14.91 37.49
C ALA A 625 4.91 -16.09 37.81
N THR A 626 3.64 -15.98 37.40
CA THR A 626 2.61 -17.00 37.64
C THR A 626 2.71 -18.14 36.63
N ASN A 627 2.57 -19.40 37.07
CA ASN A 627 2.59 -20.60 36.21
C ASN A 627 3.84 -20.75 35.31
N THR A 628 5.00 -20.31 35.79
CA THR A 628 6.30 -20.44 35.10
C THR A 628 6.79 -21.90 35.10
N ASP A 629 7.37 -22.33 33.99
CA ASP A 629 7.80 -23.71 33.72
C ASP A 629 9.30 -23.86 33.36
N MET A 630 10.06 -22.77 33.46
CA MET A 630 11.52 -22.75 33.35
C MET A 630 12.17 -21.64 34.20
N VAL A 631 13.49 -21.72 34.37
CA VAL A 631 14.31 -20.75 35.11
C VAL A 631 15.55 -20.35 34.30
N PHE A 632 15.91 -19.08 34.32
CA PHE A 632 17.22 -18.59 33.90
C PHE A 632 18.08 -18.36 35.15
N GLU A 633 19.31 -18.87 35.15
CA GLU A 633 20.31 -18.56 36.17
C GLU A 633 21.29 -17.56 35.57
N VAL A 634 21.26 -16.31 36.02
CA VAL A 634 22.20 -15.28 35.58
C VAL A 634 23.34 -15.23 36.57
N ILE A 635 24.55 -15.50 36.09
CA ILE A 635 25.77 -15.49 36.88
C ILE A 635 26.46 -14.15 36.67
N ASN A 636 26.56 -13.36 37.75
CA ASN A 636 27.30 -12.10 37.72
C ASN A 636 28.78 -12.38 38.01
N PRO A 637 29.72 -12.09 37.10
CA PRO A 637 31.13 -12.15 37.44
C PRO A 637 31.44 -11.05 38.47
N PRO A 638 32.23 -11.33 39.51
CA PRO A 638 32.64 -10.32 40.48
C PRO A 638 33.53 -9.26 39.81
N ASP A 639 33.25 -7.98 40.08
CA ASP A 639 34.03 -6.84 39.61
C ASP A 639 35.50 -6.96 40.10
N ILE A 640 36.40 -7.43 39.24
CA ILE A 640 37.84 -7.32 39.44
C ILE A 640 38.46 -6.73 38.17
N ASP A 641 39.09 -5.56 38.35
CA ASP A 641 39.97 -4.93 37.37
C ASP A 641 41.06 -5.91 36.91
N GLY A 642 40.98 -6.34 35.64
CA GLY A 642 42.11 -6.89 34.88
C GLY A 642 42.55 -8.31 35.25
N GLY A 643 41.81 -9.32 34.77
CA GLY A 643 42.32 -10.70 34.64
C GLY A 643 41.27 -11.68 34.12
N ASP A 644 41.60 -12.41 33.05
CA ASP A 644 40.77 -13.49 32.50
C ASP A 644 40.43 -14.54 33.57
N ILE A 645 39.13 -14.75 33.81
CA ILE A 645 38.63 -15.87 34.64
C ILE A 645 38.31 -17.05 33.72
N ILE A 646 39.07 -18.13 33.85
CA ILE A 646 38.69 -19.44 33.29
C ILE A 646 37.70 -20.09 34.26
N ILE A 647 36.41 -20.11 33.92
CA ILE A 647 35.40 -20.85 34.67
C ILE A 647 35.43 -22.32 34.19
N ASP A 648 35.85 -23.23 35.07
CA ASP A 648 35.87 -24.67 34.79
C ASP A 648 34.43 -25.25 34.87
N HIS A 649 33.92 -25.73 33.74
CA HIS A 649 32.56 -26.28 33.61
C HIS A 649 32.39 -27.72 34.16
N THR A 650 33.37 -28.28 34.88
CA THR A 650 33.35 -29.70 35.27
C THR A 650 32.86 -30.02 36.69
N LEU A 651 32.64 -29.04 37.57
CA LEU A 651 32.24 -29.32 38.96
C LEU A 651 30.75 -29.06 39.21
N GLY A 652 29.94 -30.07 38.89
CA GLY A 652 28.56 -30.19 39.33
C GLY A 652 28.38 -31.35 40.32
N GLN A 653 27.78 -31.03 41.47
CA GLN A 653 27.12 -31.90 42.47
C GLN A 653 27.99 -32.63 43.51
N GLU A 654 28.04 -32.08 44.72
CA GLU A 654 27.96 -32.91 45.93
C GLU A 654 26.49 -33.11 46.32
N THR A 655 26.01 -34.33 46.13
CA THR A 655 24.75 -34.82 46.72
C THR A 655 25.02 -35.30 48.14
N GLY A 656 24.39 -34.67 49.13
CA GLY A 656 24.41 -35.16 50.50
C GLY A 656 23.59 -36.43 50.69
N GLU A 657 24.12 -37.41 51.41
CA GLU A 657 23.33 -38.43 52.11
C GLU A 657 24.12 -39.13 53.25
N THR A 658 23.58 -38.99 54.47
CA THR A 658 23.54 -39.95 55.60
C THR A 658 24.72 -40.16 56.56
N ALA A 659 24.33 -40.30 57.83
CA ALA A 659 25.12 -40.39 59.05
C ALA A 659 25.74 -41.78 59.32
N GLY A 660 26.88 -41.82 60.03
CA GLY A 660 27.43 -43.06 60.58
C GLY A 660 28.79 -42.97 61.27
N ALA A 661 28.79 -42.61 62.56
CA ALA A 661 29.59 -43.12 63.69
C ALA A 661 31.06 -43.65 63.52
N VAL A 662 31.89 -43.20 64.50
CA VAL A 662 33.08 -43.84 65.14
C VAL A 662 34.49 -43.38 64.70
N GLY A 663 35.12 -42.58 65.59
CA GLY A 663 36.36 -42.92 66.31
C GLY A 663 37.72 -42.74 65.62
N GLY A 664 38.51 -41.77 66.10
CA GLY A 664 39.98 -41.76 65.91
C GLY A 664 40.63 -40.41 66.21
N GLN A 665 41.41 -40.33 67.29
CA GLN A 665 42.29 -39.21 67.60
C GLN A 665 43.56 -39.27 66.73
N SER A 666 43.99 -38.14 66.15
CA SER A 666 45.41 -37.79 66.07
C SER A 666 45.60 -36.30 65.77
N SER A 667 46.45 -35.70 66.59
CA SER A 667 46.97 -34.34 66.61
C SER A 667 47.87 -33.98 65.43
N GLY A 668 47.83 -32.71 65.02
CA GLY A 668 49.02 -31.95 64.62
C GLY A 668 48.93 -31.19 63.30
N GLY A 669 49.19 -29.87 63.37
CA GLY A 669 49.79 -29.13 62.25
C GLY A 669 48.93 -28.05 61.62
N THR A 670 49.12 -26.83 62.11
CA THR A 670 48.69 -25.56 61.53
C THR A 670 49.22 -25.36 60.10
N THR A 671 48.33 -25.12 59.14
CA THR A 671 48.54 -24.16 58.03
C THR A 671 47.18 -23.66 57.60
N SER A 672 46.90 -22.39 57.93
CA SER A 672 45.77 -21.64 57.40
C SER A 672 46.03 -21.31 55.93
N THR A 673 45.38 -22.02 55.03
CA THR A 673 45.04 -21.51 53.71
C THR A 673 43.58 -21.10 53.79
N VAL A 674 43.34 -19.80 53.92
CA VAL A 674 42.02 -19.23 53.66
C VAL A 674 41.86 -19.32 52.15
N GLU A 675 41.21 -20.38 51.68
CA GLU A 675 40.53 -20.34 50.38
C GLU A 675 39.30 -19.46 50.60
N GLU A 676 39.40 -18.19 50.21
CA GLU A 676 38.21 -17.35 50.05
C GLU A 676 37.37 -17.99 48.94
N GLU A 677 36.34 -18.75 49.33
CA GLU A 677 35.25 -19.11 48.43
C GLU A 677 34.63 -17.80 47.95
N MET A 678 34.96 -17.42 46.72
CA MET A 678 34.41 -16.27 46.03
C MET A 678 32.91 -16.52 45.82
N GLU A 679 32.07 -15.87 46.60
CA GLU A 679 30.61 -16.06 46.57
C GLU A 679 30.07 -15.49 45.26
N VAL A 680 29.88 -16.35 44.26
CA VAL A 680 29.32 -15.99 42.95
C VAL A 680 27.83 -15.68 43.13
N GLU A 681 27.43 -14.44 42.84
CA GLU A 681 26.02 -14.02 42.91
C GLU A 681 25.25 -14.63 41.73
N VAL A 682 24.39 -15.62 42.03
CA VAL A 682 23.50 -16.25 41.06
C VAL A 682 22.09 -15.73 41.26
N GLN A 683 21.53 -15.09 40.24
CA GLN A 683 20.14 -14.61 40.26
C GLN A 683 19.24 -15.47 39.37
N GLU A 684 18.18 -16.00 39.97
CA GLU A 684 17.17 -16.77 39.25
C GLU A 684 16.04 -15.90 38.69
N ILE A 685 15.72 -16.08 37.41
CA ILE A 685 14.59 -15.43 36.74
C ILE A 685 13.66 -16.50 36.16
N ARG A 686 12.44 -16.59 36.70
CA ARG A 686 11.43 -17.56 36.24
C ARG A 686 10.77 -17.10 34.94
N ALA A 687 10.53 -18.02 34.02
CA ALA A 687 9.96 -17.72 32.69
C ALA A 687 9.06 -18.86 32.16
N HIS A 688 8.51 -18.66 30.96
CA HIS A 688 7.62 -19.58 30.26
C HIS A 688 8.27 -20.07 28.97
N ARG A 689 8.51 -21.38 28.85
CA ARG A 689 9.21 -22.02 27.72
C ARG A 689 8.56 -21.71 26.38
N VAL A 690 7.23 -21.82 26.31
CA VAL A 690 6.48 -21.57 25.07
C VAL A 690 6.62 -20.13 24.59
N ILE A 691 6.65 -19.15 25.50
CA ILE A 691 6.74 -17.73 25.15
C ILE A 691 8.15 -17.42 24.65
N VAL A 692 9.18 -17.79 25.41
CA VAL A 692 10.57 -17.48 25.00
C VAL A 692 10.96 -18.20 23.71
N ALA A 693 10.52 -19.46 23.52
CA ALA A 693 10.76 -20.20 22.28
C ALA A 693 9.96 -19.67 21.08
N ALA A 694 8.77 -19.09 21.32
CA ALA A 694 8.00 -18.46 20.25
C ALA A 694 8.58 -17.10 19.82
N ARG A 695 9.34 -16.44 20.69
CA ARG A 695 9.84 -15.08 20.49
C ARG A 695 11.34 -15.00 20.18
N CYS A 696 12.10 -16.06 20.47
CA CYS A 696 13.54 -16.16 20.20
C CYS A 696 13.88 -17.56 19.67
N ASP A 697 14.46 -17.58 18.46
CA ASP A 697 14.81 -18.81 17.73
C ASP A 697 15.95 -19.58 18.39
N TRP A 698 16.91 -18.87 18.98
CA TRP A 698 17.98 -19.46 19.77
C TRP A 698 17.42 -20.22 20.98
N PHE A 699 16.56 -19.58 21.79
CA PHE A 699 15.92 -20.26 22.93
C PHE A 699 15.05 -21.42 22.49
N ARG A 700 14.36 -21.31 21.35
CA ARG A 700 13.60 -22.43 20.78
C ARG A 700 14.48 -23.63 20.52
N ARG A 701 15.64 -23.44 19.86
CA ARG A 701 16.59 -24.51 19.59
C ARG A 701 17.15 -25.10 20.88
N ALA A 702 17.56 -24.26 21.84
CA ALA A 702 18.09 -24.71 23.13
C ALA A 702 17.08 -25.56 23.92
N LEU A 703 15.80 -25.13 23.98
CA LEU A 703 14.77 -25.83 24.74
C LEU A 703 14.19 -27.07 24.03
N LEU A 704 14.53 -27.28 22.75
CA LEU A 704 14.12 -28.42 21.93
C LEU A 704 15.27 -29.36 21.55
N SER A 705 16.53 -29.02 21.89
CA SER A 705 17.72 -29.77 21.50
C SER A 705 17.85 -31.15 22.16
N GLY A 706 17.15 -31.37 23.28
CA GLY A 706 17.35 -32.54 24.14
C GLY A 706 18.64 -32.48 24.97
N MET A 707 19.33 -31.33 25.00
CA MET A 707 20.50 -31.08 25.83
C MET A 707 20.12 -30.68 27.26
N LYS A 708 21.10 -30.37 28.11
CA LYS A 708 20.94 -30.05 29.53
C LYS A 708 19.86 -28.98 29.75
N GLU A 709 19.84 -27.95 28.91
CA GLU A 709 18.89 -26.84 28.97
C GLU A 709 17.44 -27.30 28.80
N ALA A 710 17.21 -28.25 27.89
CA ALA A 710 15.90 -28.82 27.61
C ALA A 710 15.44 -29.78 28.72
N ILE A 711 16.37 -30.54 29.31
CA ILE A 711 16.10 -31.54 30.36
C ILE A 711 15.84 -30.86 31.70
N ASP A 712 16.77 -30.00 32.12
CA ASP A 712 16.73 -29.30 33.41
C ASP A 712 15.72 -28.14 33.40
N ARG A 713 15.22 -27.75 32.21
CA ARG A 713 14.34 -26.60 31.99
C ARG A 713 14.98 -25.32 32.54
N LYS A 714 16.30 -25.23 32.38
CA LYS A 714 17.14 -24.23 33.00
C LYS A 714 18.21 -23.78 32.03
N ILE A 715 18.34 -22.47 31.83
CA ILE A 715 19.38 -21.90 30.98
C ILE A 715 20.29 -21.05 31.86
N VAL A 716 21.58 -21.36 31.87
CA VAL A 716 22.60 -20.58 32.59
C VAL A 716 23.11 -19.49 31.65
N VAL A 717 23.11 -18.25 32.13
CA VAL A 717 23.53 -17.06 31.39
C VAL A 717 24.75 -16.49 32.09
N HIS A 718 25.86 -16.42 31.36
CA HIS A 718 27.13 -15.88 31.84
C HIS A 718 27.36 -14.46 31.32
N ASP A 719 28.19 -13.71 32.03
CA ASP A 719 28.74 -12.41 31.62
C ASP A 719 27.65 -11.37 31.29
N THR A 720 26.66 -11.23 32.17
CA THR A 720 25.58 -10.26 31.97
C THR A 720 24.99 -9.82 33.30
N ASN A 721 24.71 -8.52 33.43
CA ASN A 721 23.97 -7.97 34.54
C ASN A 721 22.53 -8.57 34.58
N PRO A 722 22.10 -9.18 35.70
CA PRO A 722 20.76 -9.76 35.82
C PRO A 722 19.60 -8.80 35.53
N ASP A 723 19.72 -7.51 35.87
CA ASP A 723 18.69 -6.51 35.58
C ASP A 723 18.60 -6.25 34.07
N LEU A 724 19.75 -6.18 33.39
CA LEU A 724 19.80 -6.02 31.94
C LEU A 724 19.22 -7.24 31.22
N PHE A 725 19.55 -8.45 31.68
CA PHE A 725 18.98 -9.68 31.14
C PHE A 725 17.46 -9.76 31.40
N ARG A 726 16.99 -9.29 32.57
CA ARG A 726 15.55 -9.16 32.83
C ARG A 726 14.89 -8.21 31.83
N ARG A 727 15.50 -7.07 31.51
CA ARG A 727 14.99 -6.14 30.47
C ARG A 727 14.95 -6.79 29.08
N PHE A 728 15.95 -7.61 28.74
CA PHE A 728 15.95 -8.39 27.50
C PHE A 728 14.77 -9.37 27.45
N LEU A 729 14.50 -10.08 28.55
CA LEU A 729 13.32 -10.94 28.65
C LEU A 729 12.01 -10.14 28.60
N GLU A 730 11.92 -9.00 29.28
CA GLU A 730 10.76 -8.11 29.16
C GLU A 730 10.49 -7.74 27.70
N ALA A 731 11.55 -7.48 26.91
CA ALA A 731 11.41 -7.17 25.49
C ALA A 731 10.83 -8.33 24.66
N LEU A 732 11.17 -9.59 24.98
CA LEU A 732 10.57 -10.76 24.34
C LEU A 732 9.07 -10.87 24.62
N TYR A 733 8.65 -10.62 25.86
CA TYR A 733 7.25 -10.70 26.29
C TYR A 733 6.42 -9.49 25.84
N ALA A 734 7.01 -8.30 25.86
CA ALA A 734 6.35 -7.06 25.47
C ALA A 734 6.36 -6.84 23.96
N GLY A 735 7.24 -7.54 23.22
CA GLY A 735 7.45 -7.36 21.78
C GLY A 735 8.14 -6.05 21.40
N HIS A 736 8.58 -5.27 22.39
CA HIS A 736 9.23 -3.99 22.23
C HIS A 736 10.22 -3.77 23.39
N LEU A 737 11.27 -2.98 23.18
CA LEU A 737 12.35 -2.73 24.12
C LEU A 737 12.32 -1.24 24.47
N ASP A 738 12.08 -0.93 25.73
CA ASP A 738 12.17 0.44 26.22
C ASP A 738 13.64 0.80 26.47
N THR A 739 14.19 1.66 25.61
CA THR A 739 15.57 2.14 25.71
C THR A 739 15.68 3.47 26.46
N SER A 740 14.58 4.01 27.00
CA SER A 740 14.56 5.36 27.58
C SER A 740 15.39 5.46 28.86
N ASP A 741 15.46 4.35 29.62
CA ASP A 741 16.15 4.26 30.90
C ASP A 741 17.56 3.62 30.78
N LEU A 742 18.02 3.28 29.57
CA LEU A 742 19.32 2.63 29.35
C LEU A 742 20.41 3.67 29.08
N ASN A 743 21.54 3.56 29.77
CA ASN A 743 22.75 4.33 29.46
C ASN A 743 23.51 3.70 28.26
N ASP A 744 24.55 4.37 27.77
CA ASP A 744 25.30 3.93 26.57
C ASP A 744 25.97 2.56 26.74
N GLU A 745 26.50 2.27 27.93
CA GLU A 745 27.12 0.98 28.27
C GLU A 745 26.09 -0.15 28.29
N GLN A 746 24.98 0.03 29.01
CA GLN A 746 23.87 -0.92 29.06
C GLN A 746 23.26 -1.16 27.67
N LEU A 747 23.27 -0.14 26.79
CA LEU A 747 22.77 -0.26 25.43
C LEU A 747 23.73 -1.05 24.54
N ALA A 748 25.05 -0.90 24.73
CA ALA A 748 26.08 -1.74 24.11
C ALA A 748 26.00 -3.20 24.59
N ASP A 749 25.81 -3.42 25.89
CA ASP A 749 25.63 -4.75 26.46
C ASP A 749 24.32 -5.39 25.98
N MET A 750 23.23 -4.62 25.91
CA MET A 750 21.96 -5.07 25.34
C MET A 750 22.11 -5.44 23.86
N MET A 751 22.88 -4.66 23.09
CA MET A 751 23.19 -4.98 21.69
C MET A 751 23.96 -6.29 21.57
N THR A 752 24.89 -6.56 22.49
CA THR A 752 25.65 -7.81 22.58
C THR A 752 24.74 -9.00 22.94
N LEU A 753 23.80 -8.82 23.88
CA LEU A 753 22.78 -9.83 24.19
C LEU A 753 21.90 -10.14 22.98
N CYS A 754 21.48 -9.10 22.27
CA CYS A 754 20.65 -9.26 21.07
C CYS A 754 21.40 -10.03 19.99
N ASP A 755 22.70 -9.80 19.80
CA ASP A 755 23.51 -10.59 18.88
C ASP A 755 23.65 -12.05 19.33
N ARG A 756 24.03 -12.27 20.60
CA ARG A 756 24.21 -13.60 21.20
C ARG A 756 22.97 -14.50 21.06
N TYR A 757 21.78 -13.93 21.20
CA TYR A 757 20.51 -14.63 21.13
C TYR A 757 19.76 -14.44 19.79
N GLU A 758 20.45 -13.95 18.75
CA GLU A 758 19.94 -13.82 17.37
C GLU A 758 18.65 -12.97 17.26
N MET A 759 18.61 -11.86 17.99
CA MET A 759 17.51 -10.89 18.01
C MET A 759 17.84 -9.65 17.15
N ASP A 760 17.98 -9.84 15.84
CA ASP A 760 18.41 -8.80 14.89
C ASP A 760 17.61 -7.49 14.98
N ASN A 761 16.28 -7.58 15.12
CA ASN A 761 15.42 -6.40 15.21
C ASN A 761 15.71 -5.56 16.47
N LEU A 762 16.02 -6.21 17.59
CA LEU A 762 16.39 -5.52 18.83
C LEU A 762 17.82 -5.00 18.77
N LYS A 763 18.73 -5.73 18.13
CA LYS A 763 20.12 -5.31 17.86
C LYS A 763 20.15 -4.01 17.04
N LEU A 764 19.38 -3.95 15.95
CA LEU A 764 19.27 -2.76 15.09
C LEU A 764 18.69 -1.54 15.84
N LEU A 765 17.79 -1.76 16.80
CA LEU A 765 17.26 -0.68 17.63
C LEU A 765 18.36 -0.10 18.54
N CYS A 766 19.12 -0.97 19.22
CA CYS A 766 20.24 -0.56 20.05
C CYS A 766 21.30 0.17 19.21
N GLU A 767 21.63 -0.38 18.05
CA GLU A 767 22.55 0.20 17.07
C GLU A 767 22.16 1.64 16.71
N HIS A 768 20.89 1.87 16.35
CA HIS A 768 20.42 3.20 15.99
C HIS A 768 20.53 4.18 17.16
N LYS A 769 20.22 3.73 18.37
CA LYS A 769 20.27 4.58 19.56
C LYS A 769 21.73 4.93 19.92
N LEU A 770 22.66 3.98 19.83
CA LEU A 770 24.11 4.21 19.99
C LEU A 770 24.67 5.20 18.95
N LYS A 771 24.24 5.10 17.68
CA LYS A 771 24.64 6.09 16.65
C LYS A 771 24.28 7.52 17.05
N SER A 772 23.13 7.72 17.68
CA SER A 772 22.67 9.05 18.08
C SER A 772 23.41 9.60 19.30
N HIS A 773 24.09 8.74 20.06
CA HIS A 773 24.85 9.08 21.26
C HIS A 773 26.37 9.10 21.03
N LEU A 774 26.83 8.95 19.77
CA LEU A 774 28.26 9.01 19.42
C LEU A 774 28.88 10.34 19.89
N ASN A 775 29.96 10.22 20.66
CA ASN A 775 30.74 11.32 21.22
C ASN A 775 32.24 10.97 21.21
N GLU A 776 33.08 11.91 21.62
CA GLU A 776 34.54 11.76 21.60
C GLU A 776 35.03 10.61 22.49
N ASP A 777 34.34 10.33 23.61
CA ASP A 777 34.75 9.32 24.59
C ASP A 777 34.35 7.90 24.14
N ASN A 778 33.18 7.74 23.50
CA ASN A 778 32.63 6.43 23.15
C ASN A 778 32.90 5.99 21.71
N ALA A 779 33.32 6.89 20.80
CA ALA A 779 33.40 6.58 19.37
C ALA A 779 34.36 5.42 19.03
N LEU A 780 35.52 5.35 19.68
CA LEU A 780 36.51 4.28 19.45
C LEU A 780 36.06 2.95 20.02
N TYR A 781 35.45 2.96 21.21
CA TYR A 781 34.86 1.77 21.82
C TYR A 781 33.71 1.22 20.96
N LEU A 782 32.80 2.08 20.51
CA LEU A 782 31.67 1.70 19.67
C LEU A 782 32.11 1.25 18.27
N LEU A 783 33.22 1.76 17.74
CA LEU A 783 33.82 1.25 16.50
C LEU A 783 34.27 -0.21 16.66
N ASN A 784 34.98 -0.52 17.75
CA ASN A 784 35.43 -1.88 18.06
C ASN A 784 34.24 -2.82 18.26
N LEU A 785 33.25 -2.38 19.05
CA LEU A 785 32.02 -3.15 19.28
C LEU A 785 31.25 -3.40 17.98
N ALA A 786 31.14 -2.39 17.11
CA ALA A 786 30.46 -2.51 15.83
C ALA A 786 31.15 -3.51 14.90
N ASP A 787 32.48 -3.57 14.92
CA ASP A 787 33.23 -4.58 14.16
C ASP A 787 33.01 -5.98 14.72
N HIS A 788 33.12 -6.14 16.04
CA HIS A 788 32.92 -7.42 16.73
C HIS A 788 31.51 -8.01 16.48
N LEU A 789 30.48 -7.15 16.58
CA LEU A 789 29.10 -7.55 16.33
C LEU A 789 28.72 -7.48 14.84
N ASN A 790 29.65 -7.23 13.93
CA ASN A 790 29.40 -7.09 12.48
C ASN A 790 28.24 -6.11 12.14
N SER A 791 28.15 -5.02 12.91
CA SER A 791 27.18 -3.94 12.75
C SER A 791 27.73 -2.86 11.83
N ARG A 792 27.54 -3.06 10.52
CA ARG A 792 28.05 -2.15 9.48
C ARG A 792 27.57 -0.71 9.66
N GLY A 793 26.30 -0.54 10.00
CA GLY A 793 25.73 0.80 10.11
C GLY A 793 26.38 1.62 11.23
N LEU A 794 26.62 1.02 12.41
CA LEU A 794 27.30 1.71 13.52
C LEU A 794 28.78 1.92 13.22
N LYS A 795 29.43 0.95 12.56
CA LYS A 795 30.81 1.06 12.10
C LYS A 795 30.99 2.27 11.16
N ASP A 796 30.16 2.40 10.13
CA ASP A 796 30.19 3.52 9.19
C ASP A 796 29.98 4.87 9.90
N ALA A 797 29.04 4.93 10.84
CA ALA A 797 28.75 6.13 11.60
C ALA A 797 29.92 6.53 12.52
N ALA A 798 30.54 5.55 13.20
CA ALA A 798 31.70 5.77 14.04
C ALA A 798 32.92 6.22 13.21
N LEU A 799 33.20 5.59 12.07
CA LEU A 799 34.28 6.00 11.15
C LEU A 799 34.06 7.42 10.61
N SER A 800 32.83 7.77 10.24
CA SER A 800 32.49 9.14 9.81
C SER A 800 32.63 10.17 10.93
N PHE A 801 32.38 9.78 12.18
CA PHE A 801 32.58 10.65 13.34
C PHE A 801 34.07 10.85 13.65
N ILE A 802 34.84 9.76 13.70
CA ILE A 802 36.28 9.77 14.01
C ILE A 802 37.07 10.54 12.93
N SER A 803 36.71 10.38 11.65
CA SER A 803 37.36 11.11 10.55
C SER A 803 37.22 12.64 10.64
N LYS A 804 36.19 13.14 11.36
CA LYS A 804 35.99 14.57 11.67
C LYS A 804 36.72 15.02 12.94
N HIS A 805 37.03 14.10 13.86
CA HIS A 805 37.70 14.35 15.14
C HIS A 805 39.05 13.65 15.18
N ARG A 806 40.02 14.18 14.42
CA ARG A 806 41.35 13.56 14.24
C ARG A 806 42.13 13.40 15.55
N ASP A 807 41.82 14.20 16.56
CA ASP A 807 42.48 14.20 17.87
C ASP A 807 42.30 12.86 18.61
N LEU A 808 41.25 12.09 18.27
CA LEU A 808 40.97 10.76 18.84
C LEU A 808 42.05 9.72 18.50
N THR A 809 42.79 9.90 17.39
CA THR A 809 43.89 9.00 17.00
C THR A 809 45.09 9.07 17.94
N GLY A 810 45.16 10.07 18.83
CA GLY A 810 46.18 10.17 19.87
C GLY A 810 45.82 9.51 21.21
N SER A 811 44.62 8.96 21.35
CA SER A 811 44.13 8.36 22.60
C SER A 811 44.74 6.97 22.87
N GLU A 812 44.78 6.56 24.14
CA GLU A 812 45.23 5.21 24.54
C GLU A 812 44.30 4.13 23.98
N VAL A 813 42.98 4.39 23.95
CA VAL A 813 41.95 3.50 23.37
C VAL A 813 42.18 3.23 21.89
N TYR A 814 42.71 4.20 21.13
CA TYR A 814 43.07 3.98 19.73
C TYR A 814 44.24 3.00 19.57
N GLN A 815 45.19 2.99 20.51
CA GLN A 815 46.32 2.06 20.46
C GLN A 815 45.88 0.62 20.73
N GLU A 816 44.80 0.43 21.50
CA GLU A 816 44.20 -0.87 21.81
C GLU A 816 43.34 -1.44 20.68
N LEU A 817 42.98 -0.64 19.66
CA LEU A 817 42.22 -1.12 18.52
C LEU A 817 43.02 -2.15 17.69
N PRO A 818 42.34 -3.16 17.10
CA PRO A 818 42.91 -4.05 16.09
C PRO A 818 43.55 -3.29 14.91
N ASP A 819 44.63 -3.83 14.34
CA ASP A 819 45.39 -3.19 13.26
C ASP A 819 44.53 -2.90 12.02
N HIS A 820 43.59 -3.79 11.68
CA HIS A 820 42.67 -3.56 10.55
C HIS A 820 41.74 -2.36 10.77
N LEU A 821 41.28 -2.13 12.00
CA LEU A 821 40.44 -0.96 12.31
C LEU A 821 41.25 0.34 12.31
N LYS A 822 42.53 0.30 12.72
CA LYS A 822 43.44 1.45 12.62
C LYS A 822 43.64 1.86 11.16
N ASP A 823 43.86 0.88 10.27
CA ASP A 823 43.99 1.13 8.83
C ASP A 823 42.70 1.75 8.24
N GLU A 824 41.53 1.21 8.58
CA GLU A 824 40.23 1.76 8.14
C GLU A 824 39.99 3.19 8.65
N VAL A 825 40.38 3.50 9.89
CA VAL A 825 40.29 4.87 10.45
C VAL A 825 41.21 5.82 9.69
N LEU A 826 42.45 5.41 9.41
CA LEU A 826 43.40 6.22 8.64
C LEU A 826 42.90 6.47 7.22
N GLU A 827 42.36 5.46 6.54
CA GLU A 827 41.74 5.61 5.23
C GLU A 827 40.56 6.59 5.28
N ALA A 828 39.66 6.47 6.25
CA ALA A 828 38.52 7.38 6.42
C ALA A 828 38.98 8.84 6.61
N ILE A 829 40.05 9.07 7.39
CA ILE A 829 40.66 10.39 7.58
C ILE A 829 41.24 10.95 6.28
N VAL A 830 41.87 10.12 5.46
CA VAL A 830 42.46 10.51 4.16
C VAL A 830 41.36 10.92 3.17
N TRP A 831 40.31 10.10 3.04
CA TRP A 831 39.18 10.38 2.14
C TRP A 831 38.41 11.65 2.55
N HIS A 832 38.20 11.91 3.84
CA HIS A 832 37.59 13.17 4.29
C HIS A 832 38.48 14.40 4.08
N GLY A 833 39.81 14.23 4.04
CA GLY A 833 40.75 15.31 3.75
C GLY A 833 40.73 15.81 2.30
N LEU A 834 40.09 15.07 1.37
CA LEU A 834 40.03 15.37 -0.06
C LEU A 834 38.69 16.00 -0.50
N ASP A 835 37.77 16.30 0.43
CA ASP A 835 36.44 16.83 0.11
C ASP A 835 36.50 18.32 -0.31
N ILE A 836 36.65 18.56 -1.62
CA ILE A 836 36.58 19.89 -2.26
C ILE A 836 35.11 20.28 -2.38
N GLY A 837 34.50 20.77 -1.30
CA GLY A 837 33.05 21.00 -1.30
C GLY A 837 32.44 21.76 -0.13
N SER A 838 32.99 22.89 0.31
CA SER A 838 32.22 23.90 1.07
C SER A 838 32.85 25.31 1.02
N PRO A 839 32.08 26.40 1.18
CA PRO A 839 32.42 27.73 0.70
C PRO A 839 33.34 28.50 1.64
N LEU A 840 34.37 29.12 1.05
CA LEU A 840 35.33 30.03 1.66
C LEU A 840 34.68 31.18 2.47
N GLY A 841 34.83 31.13 3.79
CA GLY A 841 34.81 32.30 4.68
C GLY A 841 36.24 32.76 4.97
N ARG A 842 36.55 34.02 4.65
CA ARG A 842 37.86 34.68 4.81
C ARG A 842 38.21 34.95 6.28
N ASP A 843 39.50 34.99 6.63
CA ASP A 843 40.27 36.26 6.67
C ASP A 843 41.79 36.05 6.98
N PRO A 844 42.64 37.06 6.69
CA PRO A 844 44.04 36.89 6.31
C PRO A 844 45.05 37.45 7.33
N GLN A 845 46.29 36.95 7.37
CA GLN A 845 47.48 37.80 7.60
C GLN A 845 48.85 37.10 7.43
N GLN A 846 49.79 37.91 6.90
CA GLN A 846 51.27 37.82 6.89
C GLN A 846 51.91 37.00 5.74
N ARG A 847 52.32 37.66 4.64
CA ARG A 847 53.61 38.39 4.39
C ARG A 847 54.80 37.42 4.26
N THR A 848 55.72 37.45 3.30
CA THR A 848 56.12 38.40 2.25
C THR A 848 57.19 37.75 1.36
N LEU A 849 57.20 38.12 0.08
CA LEU A 849 58.25 38.10 -0.95
C LEU A 849 59.69 37.67 -0.57
N SER A 850 60.36 36.90 -1.43
CA SER A 850 61.21 37.45 -2.52
C SER A 850 61.86 36.37 -3.41
N SER A 851 61.98 36.76 -4.67
CA SER A 851 62.34 36.04 -5.89
C SER A 851 63.85 35.97 -6.18
N SER A 852 64.28 34.93 -6.91
CA SER A 852 65.20 34.90 -8.07
C SER A 852 65.91 33.53 -8.13
N SER A 853 66.20 32.87 -9.25
CA SER A 853 65.92 33.08 -10.67
C SER A 853 66.42 31.82 -11.44
N SER A 854 65.85 31.60 -12.63
CA SER A 854 66.52 31.11 -13.85
C SER A 854 66.30 29.66 -14.33
N LEU A 855 65.32 29.54 -15.24
CA LEU A 855 65.43 29.11 -16.65
C LEU A 855 65.65 27.62 -17.00
N SER A 856 64.58 26.98 -17.52
CA SER A 856 64.35 26.61 -18.94
C SER A 856 63.14 25.65 -19.01
N GLU A 857 61.97 26.11 -19.50
CA GLU A 857 61.48 25.94 -20.89
C GLU A 857 61.11 24.47 -21.17
N VAL A 858 59.88 24.08 -21.52
CA VAL A 858 58.97 24.48 -22.62
C VAL A 858 57.67 23.64 -22.45
N ASP A 859 56.47 23.92 -22.96
CA ASP A 859 55.77 25.05 -23.57
C ASP A 859 54.28 24.64 -23.58
N ASP A 860 53.40 25.62 -23.72
CA ASP A 860 51.97 25.61 -23.42
C ASP A 860 51.11 25.50 -24.71
N LEU A 861 49.77 25.53 -24.54
CA LEU A 861 48.77 26.14 -25.46
C LEU A 861 48.04 25.30 -26.56
N VAL A 862 46.73 25.07 -26.29
CA VAL A 862 45.54 25.72 -26.91
C VAL A 862 44.81 25.18 -28.18
N LEU A 863 43.49 24.96 -27.95
CA LEU A 863 42.22 25.19 -28.69
C LEU A 863 41.93 24.72 -30.15
N VAL A 864 40.63 24.40 -30.31
CA VAL A 864 39.69 24.64 -31.45
C VAL A 864 39.20 23.41 -32.26
N GLN A 865 37.99 22.96 -31.92
CA GLN A 865 36.74 22.94 -32.73
C GLN A 865 36.66 22.28 -34.14
N ASP A 866 35.95 21.14 -34.16
CA ASP A 866 34.77 20.75 -34.97
C ASP A 866 34.77 20.69 -36.53
N ARG A 867 34.18 19.57 -37.02
CA ARG A 867 33.56 19.24 -38.33
C ARG A 867 34.37 18.90 -39.60
N ALA A 868 34.28 17.60 -39.95
CA ALA A 868 33.61 17.04 -41.15
C ALA A 868 34.46 16.29 -42.23
N LEU A 869 34.10 14.99 -42.35
CA LEU A 869 33.89 14.15 -43.55
C LEU A 869 35.06 13.59 -44.41
N GLU A 870 34.90 12.28 -44.64
CA GLU A 870 35.36 11.40 -45.74
C GLU A 870 36.72 10.66 -45.68
N MET A 871 36.60 9.38 -45.28
CA MET A 871 37.14 8.16 -45.93
C MET A 871 38.46 8.25 -46.71
N SER A 872 39.53 7.62 -46.20
CA SER A 872 39.98 6.28 -46.66
C SER A 872 41.35 5.85 -46.08
N SER A 873 41.40 4.57 -45.68
CA SER A 873 42.53 3.64 -45.60
C SER A 873 43.80 4.01 -44.80
N SER A 874 43.98 3.41 -43.62
CA SER A 874 44.81 2.19 -43.43
C SER A 874 45.07 1.86 -41.95
N SER A 875 44.52 0.72 -41.51
CA SER A 875 45.11 -0.30 -40.63
C SER A 875 46.06 0.10 -39.48
N SER A 876 45.54 0.13 -38.25
CA SER A 876 46.06 -0.70 -37.15
C SER A 876 44.97 -0.91 -36.08
N SER A 877 44.65 -2.18 -35.82
CA SER A 877 43.60 -2.63 -34.91
C SER A 877 43.96 -2.42 -33.43
N ASP A 878 43.08 -1.75 -32.68
CA ASP A 878 42.95 -1.90 -31.23
C ASP A 878 41.54 -2.48 -30.97
N GLU A 879 41.50 -3.71 -30.46
CA GLU A 879 40.27 -4.42 -30.10
C GLU A 879 39.78 -4.04 -28.70
N LEU A 880 38.46 -4.01 -28.59
CA LEU A 880 37.64 -3.66 -27.43
C LEU A 880 37.82 -4.63 -26.23
N PRO A 881 37.55 -4.18 -24.99
CA PRO A 881 37.55 -5.03 -23.80
C PRO A 881 36.23 -5.80 -23.70
N PHE A 882 36.16 -6.99 -24.31
CA PHE A 882 35.08 -7.96 -24.04
C PHE A 882 35.57 -9.42 -24.02
N VAL A 883 36.89 -9.63 -23.91
CA VAL A 883 37.53 -10.96 -24.00
C VAL A 883 38.07 -11.46 -22.65
N GLY A 884 38.08 -10.64 -21.60
CA GLY A 884 38.59 -11.01 -20.27
C GLY A 884 37.74 -12.04 -19.50
N ASP A 885 36.41 -11.91 -19.54
CA ASP A 885 35.52 -12.74 -18.71
C ASP A 885 35.42 -14.21 -19.19
N ALA A 886 35.59 -14.47 -20.48
CA ALA A 886 35.44 -15.83 -21.01
C ALA A 886 36.60 -16.75 -20.61
N ALA A 887 37.83 -16.24 -20.55
CA ALA A 887 38.99 -17.04 -20.12
C ALA A 887 38.92 -17.36 -18.62
N GLN A 888 38.53 -16.37 -17.82
CA GLN A 888 38.42 -16.48 -16.37
C GLN A 888 37.27 -17.42 -15.95
N LEU A 889 36.12 -17.31 -16.62
CA LEU A 889 35.01 -18.25 -16.46
C LEU A 889 35.41 -19.69 -16.84
N ASN A 890 36.11 -19.88 -17.95
CA ASN A 890 36.53 -21.22 -18.37
C ASN A 890 37.57 -21.83 -17.42
N SER A 891 38.47 -21.02 -16.86
CA SER A 891 39.43 -21.47 -15.84
C SER A 891 38.72 -21.90 -14.55
N CYS A 892 37.77 -21.09 -14.07
CA CYS A 892 36.98 -21.39 -12.87
C CYS A 892 36.14 -22.66 -13.04
N ILE A 893 35.47 -22.83 -14.19
CA ILE A 893 34.70 -24.03 -14.52
C ILE A 893 35.59 -25.28 -14.55
N GLN A 894 36.81 -25.17 -15.09
CA GLN A 894 37.74 -26.29 -15.16
C GLN A 894 38.22 -26.71 -13.77
N GLU A 895 38.51 -25.76 -12.89
CA GLU A 895 38.86 -26.07 -11.49
C GLU A 895 37.69 -26.67 -10.71
N LEU A 896 36.47 -26.15 -10.90
CA LEU A 896 35.27 -26.72 -10.27
C LEU A 896 34.96 -28.14 -10.77
N SER A 897 35.13 -28.42 -12.07
CA SER A 897 34.97 -29.76 -12.66
C SER A 897 35.93 -30.79 -12.05
N ILE A 898 37.17 -30.38 -11.74
CA ILE A 898 38.16 -31.26 -11.11
C ILE A 898 37.74 -31.64 -9.68
N ILE A 899 37.09 -30.72 -8.95
CA ILE A 899 36.75 -30.88 -7.53
C ILE A 899 35.40 -31.57 -7.34
N VAL A 900 34.40 -31.21 -8.16
CA VAL A 900 33.01 -31.69 -8.03
C VAL A 900 32.77 -32.98 -8.84
N GLY A 901 33.60 -33.25 -9.85
CA GLY A 901 33.50 -34.42 -10.72
C GLY A 901 32.73 -34.16 -12.02
N ASP A 902 32.96 -35.01 -13.03
CA ASP A 902 32.45 -34.85 -14.40
C ASP A 902 30.93 -35.09 -14.57
N ASP A 903 30.23 -35.48 -13.51
CA ASP A 903 28.79 -35.77 -13.53
C ASP A 903 27.92 -34.50 -13.52
N VAL A 904 28.50 -33.31 -13.25
CA VAL A 904 27.78 -32.04 -13.19
C VAL A 904 27.83 -31.32 -14.55
N PRO A 905 26.68 -30.91 -15.13
CA PRO A 905 26.66 -30.23 -16.41
C PRO A 905 27.37 -28.88 -16.34
N ARG A 906 28.20 -28.60 -17.36
CA ARG A 906 29.01 -27.38 -17.48
C ARG A 906 28.19 -26.09 -17.36
N GLU A 907 26.93 -26.10 -17.77
CA GLU A 907 26.00 -24.98 -17.68
C GLU A 907 25.68 -24.60 -16.22
N GLU A 908 25.60 -25.60 -15.33
CA GLU A 908 25.36 -25.37 -13.91
C GLU A 908 26.63 -24.87 -13.22
N LEU A 909 27.80 -25.44 -13.55
CA LEU A 909 29.09 -24.92 -13.08
C LEU A 909 29.34 -23.47 -13.54
N ALA A 910 28.93 -23.12 -14.76
CA ALA A 910 29.03 -21.76 -15.28
C ALA A 910 28.11 -20.79 -14.52
N ARG A 911 26.88 -21.22 -14.21
CA ARG A 911 25.94 -20.41 -13.41
C ARG A 911 26.47 -20.19 -12.00
N ILE A 912 27.02 -21.22 -11.35
CA ILE A 912 27.57 -21.13 -10.00
C ILE A 912 28.84 -20.27 -10.00
N ALA A 913 29.74 -20.44 -10.98
CA ALA A 913 30.93 -19.60 -11.12
C ALA A 913 30.58 -18.12 -11.35
N LEU A 914 29.56 -17.82 -12.16
CA LEU A 914 29.07 -16.45 -12.37
C LEU A 914 28.41 -15.88 -11.10
N ALA A 915 27.67 -16.68 -10.35
CA ALA A 915 27.05 -16.26 -9.08
C ALA A 915 28.08 -16.06 -7.96
N ALA A 916 29.25 -16.68 -8.09
CA ALA A 916 30.36 -16.61 -7.13
C ALA A 916 31.49 -15.67 -7.57
N ASP A 917 31.28 -14.81 -8.58
CA ASP A 917 32.28 -13.88 -9.13
C ASP A 917 33.61 -14.56 -9.53
N TYR A 918 33.52 -15.77 -10.10
CA TYR A 918 34.63 -16.62 -10.51
C TYR A 918 35.54 -17.13 -9.37
N ASP A 919 35.14 -17.00 -8.11
CA ASP A 919 35.83 -17.57 -6.95
C ASP A 919 35.44 -19.03 -6.71
N VAL A 920 36.42 -19.93 -6.78
CA VAL A 920 36.23 -21.39 -6.69
C VAL A 920 35.75 -21.83 -5.30
N ASN A 921 36.24 -21.22 -4.21
CA ASN A 921 35.85 -21.61 -2.85
C ASN A 921 34.41 -21.19 -2.56
N ARG A 922 34.03 -19.99 -3.01
CA ARG A 922 32.67 -19.49 -2.87
C ARG A 922 31.70 -20.29 -3.73
N ALA A 923 32.10 -20.67 -4.95
CA ALA A 923 31.33 -21.55 -5.83
C ALA A 923 31.12 -22.95 -5.23
N LEU A 924 32.13 -23.54 -4.57
CA LEU A 924 31.98 -24.82 -3.87
C LEU A 924 31.03 -24.74 -2.69
N ASN A 925 31.10 -23.67 -1.89
CA ASN A 925 30.14 -23.44 -0.81
C ASN A 925 28.71 -23.34 -1.36
N PHE A 926 28.50 -22.63 -2.48
CA PHE A 926 27.20 -22.61 -3.15
C PHE A 926 26.74 -24.01 -3.58
N PHE A 927 27.62 -24.77 -4.23
CA PHE A 927 27.31 -26.11 -4.73
C PHE A 927 26.92 -27.10 -3.62
N TYR A 928 27.59 -27.07 -2.46
CA TYR A 928 27.28 -27.95 -1.33
C TYR A 928 26.23 -27.39 -0.34
N SER A 929 25.76 -26.15 -0.54
CA SER A 929 24.72 -25.53 0.30
C SER A 929 23.28 -25.77 -0.18
N THR A 930 23.13 -26.30 -1.40
CA THR A 930 21.87 -26.78 -1.99
C THR A 930 21.79 -28.29 -1.96
#